data_AF-A0A1V6ADH3-F1
#
_entry.id   AF-A0A1V6ADH3-F1
#
_cell.length_a   1.000
_cell.length_b   1.000
_cell.length_c   1.000
_cell.angle_alpha   90.00
_cell.angle_beta   90.00
_cell.angle_gamma   90.00
#
_symmetry.space_group_name_H-M   'P 1'
#
loop_
_entity.id
_entity.type
_entity.pdbx_description
1 polymer ?
#
loop_
_entity_poly.entity_id
_entity_poly.type
_entity_poly.pdbx_seq_one_letter_code
_entity_poly.pdbx_strand_id
1 'polypeptide(L)'
;MSFSNIRKNLTLRNAFLFCALILLPLLTLYFTAVNIVQEDYLAEIQKVKDELELQNAKVEKFAQVKYQINDFLKNIVLNNRLTKHSPSQITSFLERLDNKYPNAFKWLIWDENGNLLPIFGKTILPGRKSWTLLIKTFIEKLKTVSIPSNLLRKQVFNPEFEKAMANIQKTMGGLIKAEHLNYARENPIDFYWFGKPCYALWVVEPKEYENGYLSKTNGGALILVFPELLPDNIWIKRIIQRRKTAADKLLHPILTINISGSYVDLSDEDLPKDSFFTNGIVEAYKNRSESIFEFNNYLAISAQLSTDDENRIISMANIEKINNNKNMRLFGLRIFLLIFIIGIFFSLFTADWNIIFNISLRKRIAWIFLTATFMPLLSLISIGKSFINHEETRLSESAFVKMRQAMEALNLRYQDTPRITEKILFEELLNLIGKPPISEQSIKKSLDQAIDLKLIENYAVTNEVGKISLTSWENLDPAIKRMFEMTTQRGQQFEDYVQKADSGVQQFIDEELSEIMLALNSKLDFSRPSFLRYYAVQDQHMYFMNIHVNVDSIVRSLLVQIPEHHLEKSFAKNEFKSNKLATQDIKEDKYELAFFSARENETSLPELSPLWTELKDEFRRSKELKTEESGLVTIENETFLYLIKPLSAMRSNSLLPCYIFSTNQINSRIKGVTVLLVSLSAAAVLGTIILSLLLASGLLGPIKQIDEAAQKVGKGDLNVLVPEMGEDEMGRLSKTFNEMVKGLREHKKMQAYVSDSVREAIQENNSSAESNNESIRSGKNIEATILFSDIRNFTGITEQNSPEKVFNLLNEFLGGVEPIIRMNHGRVDKYIGDAVMAVFHHTSPEHHALSAIKTSVMMMKFLKKMNSFRKKQGLFPINIGIGISTGTVLLGDVGSAKRKDLTVIGDEVNLASRLESASKKGRHSKIIFSVSTYNLIKDYVNAEKMPFSEIRGKEQSIEIYELVSLKNMN
;
A
#
# COMPACT_ATOMS: atom_id res chain seq x y z
N MET A 1 21.13 44.66 0.18
CA MET A 1 22.22 43.74 0.56
C MET A 1 23.28 43.74 -0.53
N SER A 2 24.55 43.99 -0.21
CA SER A 2 25.61 44.04 -1.23
C SER A 2 25.86 42.63 -1.81
N PHE A 3 26.20 42.57 -3.11
CA PHE A 3 26.61 41.36 -3.81
C PHE A 3 27.77 40.60 -3.11
N SER A 4 28.55 41.28 -2.24
CA SER A 4 29.64 40.65 -1.48
C SER A 4 29.16 39.73 -0.37
N ASN A 5 27.98 39.95 0.22
CA ASN A 5 27.41 39.05 1.25
C ASN A 5 26.86 37.75 0.63
N ILE A 6 26.32 37.82 -0.59
CA ILE A 6 25.82 36.65 -1.32
C ILE A 6 26.98 35.71 -1.69
N ARG A 7 28.12 36.27 -2.13
CA ARG A 7 29.33 35.49 -2.50
C ARG A 7 30.03 34.84 -1.30
N LYS A 8 29.94 35.44 -0.10
CA LYS A 8 30.46 34.83 1.15
C LYS A 8 29.60 33.67 1.65
N ASN A 9 28.29 33.68 1.36
CA ASN A 9 27.34 32.68 1.86
C ASN A 9 27.05 31.54 0.86
N LEU A 10 27.21 31.75 -0.46
CA LEU A 10 27.14 30.70 -1.48
C LEU A 10 28.52 30.05 -1.71
N THR A 11 28.96 29.24 -0.74
CA THR A 11 30.03 28.27 -0.99
C THR A 11 29.43 26.95 -1.50
N LEU A 12 30.20 26.17 -2.27
CA LEU A 12 29.77 24.84 -2.75
C LEU A 12 29.28 23.95 -1.59
N ARG A 13 29.92 24.08 -0.43
CA ARG A 13 29.54 23.43 0.84
C ARG A 13 28.13 23.82 1.30
N ASN A 14 27.80 25.10 1.23
CA ASN A 14 26.53 25.62 1.70
C ASN A 14 25.39 25.26 0.73
N ALA A 15 25.66 25.25 -0.58
CA ALA A 15 24.73 24.75 -1.58
C ALA A 15 24.45 23.24 -1.40
N PHE A 16 25.49 22.43 -1.17
CA PHE A 16 25.33 21.01 -0.89
C PHE A 16 24.52 20.74 0.38
N LEU A 17 24.81 21.47 1.47
CA LEU A 17 24.05 21.36 2.73
C LEU A 17 22.58 21.75 2.56
N PHE A 18 22.29 22.80 1.79
CA PHE A 18 20.93 23.21 1.48
C PHE A 18 20.19 22.12 0.68
N CYS A 19 20.84 21.57 -0.35
CA CYS A 19 20.26 20.48 -1.14
C CYS A 19 20.00 19.22 -0.30
N ALA A 20 20.95 18.82 0.56
CA ALA A 20 20.84 17.60 1.35
C ALA A 20 19.85 17.72 2.52
N LEU A 21 19.78 18.88 3.19
CA LEU A 21 18.97 19.07 4.40
C LEU A 21 17.55 19.56 4.12
N ILE A 22 17.33 20.25 2.99
CA ILE A 22 16.06 20.91 2.68
C ILE A 22 15.49 20.40 1.37
N LEU A 23 16.26 20.38 0.27
CA LEU A 23 15.72 20.03 -1.03
C LEU A 23 15.36 18.53 -1.16
N LEU A 24 16.27 17.63 -0.79
CA LEU A 24 16.10 16.18 -0.91
C LEU A 24 14.90 15.63 -0.09
N PRO A 25 14.71 16.02 1.19
CA PRO A 25 13.56 15.57 1.99
C PRO A 25 12.22 16.07 1.44
N LEU A 26 12.22 17.25 0.82
CA LEU A 26 11.02 17.84 0.25
C LEU A 26 10.67 17.24 -1.12
N LEU A 27 11.67 16.95 -1.96
CA LEU A 27 11.47 16.18 -3.19
C LEU A 27 10.92 14.79 -2.89
N THR A 28 11.47 14.10 -1.89
CA THR A 28 10.97 12.78 -1.47
C THR A 28 9.54 12.87 -0.93
N LEU A 29 9.21 13.88 -0.12
CA LEU A 29 7.83 14.11 0.34
C LEU A 29 6.87 14.37 -0.83
N TYR A 30 7.28 15.16 -1.82
CA TYR A 30 6.50 15.45 -3.03
C TYR A 30 6.23 14.18 -3.84
N PHE A 31 7.26 13.40 -4.18
CA PHE A 31 7.09 12.16 -4.94
C PHE A 31 6.21 11.14 -4.19
N THR A 32 6.32 11.10 -2.86
CA THR A 32 5.46 10.25 -2.03
C THR A 32 3.99 10.68 -2.13
N ALA A 33 3.72 11.98 -2.02
CA ALA A 33 2.36 12.49 -2.14
C ALA A 33 1.78 12.24 -3.54
N VAL A 34 2.60 12.34 -4.60
CA VAL A 34 2.21 11.98 -5.97
C VAL A 34 1.84 10.50 -6.08
N ASN A 35 2.64 9.60 -5.51
CA ASN A 35 2.35 8.16 -5.51
C ASN A 35 1.05 7.82 -4.78
N ILE A 36 0.80 8.43 -3.61
CA ILE A 36 -0.45 8.23 -2.86
C ILE A 36 -1.66 8.63 -3.72
N VAL A 37 -1.60 9.78 -4.39
CA VAL A 37 -2.69 10.23 -5.29
C VAL A 37 -2.89 9.26 -6.45
N GLN A 38 -1.82 8.64 -6.95
CA GLN A 38 -1.90 7.65 -8.02
C GLN A 38 -2.49 6.32 -7.56
N GLU A 39 -2.14 5.85 -6.35
CA GLU A 39 -2.73 4.64 -5.75
C GLU A 39 -4.22 4.83 -5.45
N ASP A 40 -4.61 5.96 -4.86
CA ASP A 40 -6.02 6.32 -4.62
C ASP A 40 -6.83 6.30 -5.93
N TYR A 41 -6.26 6.84 -7.01
CA TYR A 41 -6.87 6.83 -8.34
C TYR A 41 -7.10 5.40 -8.86
N LEU A 42 -6.08 4.54 -8.76
CA LEU A 42 -6.19 3.15 -9.24
C LEU A 42 -7.24 2.36 -8.46
N ALA A 43 -7.35 2.60 -7.14
CA ALA A 43 -8.37 1.97 -6.30
C ALA A 43 -9.79 2.43 -6.69
N GLU A 44 -10.01 3.74 -6.93
CA GLU A 44 -11.31 4.26 -7.39
C GLU A 44 -11.67 3.72 -8.79
N ILE A 45 -10.72 3.62 -9.72
CA ILE A 45 -10.94 3.05 -11.06
C ILE A 45 -11.31 1.57 -10.99
N GLN A 46 -10.64 0.78 -10.15
CA GLN A 46 -10.94 -0.64 -9.99
C GLN A 46 -12.37 -0.86 -9.48
N LYS A 47 -12.83 -0.03 -8.53
CA LYS A 47 -14.21 -0.09 -8.05
C LYS A 47 -15.23 0.16 -9.17
N VAL A 48 -14.99 1.17 -10.01
CA VAL A 48 -15.86 1.48 -11.16
C VAL A 48 -15.83 0.33 -12.19
N LYS A 49 -14.69 -0.33 -12.37
CA LYS A 49 -14.56 -1.51 -13.23
C LYS A 49 -15.43 -2.66 -12.75
N ASP A 50 -15.39 -2.98 -11.46
CA ASP A 50 -16.21 -4.05 -10.88
C ASP A 50 -17.71 -3.75 -10.99
N GLU A 51 -18.11 -2.48 -10.81
CA GLU A 51 -19.49 -2.03 -11.03
C GLU A 51 -19.93 -2.20 -12.51
N LEU A 52 -19.05 -1.86 -13.46
CA LEU A 52 -19.31 -2.04 -14.88
C LEU A 52 -19.42 -3.50 -15.27
N GLU A 53 -18.58 -4.39 -14.72
CA GLU A 53 -18.65 -5.83 -14.97
C GLU A 53 -20.00 -6.41 -14.49
N LEU A 54 -20.43 -6.05 -13.28
CA LEU A 54 -21.74 -6.45 -12.75
C LEU A 54 -22.90 -5.92 -13.61
N GLN A 55 -22.80 -4.67 -14.07
CA GLN A 55 -23.78 -4.10 -14.99
C GLN A 55 -23.78 -4.85 -16.33
N ASN A 56 -22.62 -5.16 -16.89
CA ASN A 56 -22.49 -5.82 -18.18
C ASN A 56 -23.16 -7.20 -18.18
N ALA A 57 -23.02 -7.96 -17.09
CA ALA A 57 -23.72 -9.22 -16.90
C ALA A 57 -25.26 -9.05 -16.89
N LYS A 58 -25.78 -7.95 -16.34
CA LYS A 58 -27.21 -7.61 -16.38
C LYS A 58 -27.66 -7.26 -17.80
N VAL A 59 -26.86 -6.50 -18.53
CA VAL A 59 -27.11 -6.09 -19.92
C VAL A 59 -27.16 -7.29 -20.86
N GLU A 60 -26.23 -8.23 -20.72
CA GLU A 60 -26.20 -9.48 -21.50
C GLU A 60 -27.50 -10.28 -21.33
N LYS A 61 -28.05 -10.32 -20.11
CA LYS A 61 -29.33 -10.98 -19.83
C LYS A 61 -30.53 -10.24 -20.44
N PHE A 62 -30.56 -8.90 -20.38
CA PHE A 62 -31.61 -8.09 -21.02
C PHE A 62 -31.57 -8.13 -22.55
N ALA A 63 -30.39 -8.41 -23.10
CA ALA A 63 -30.18 -8.53 -24.52
C ALA A 63 -30.67 -9.87 -25.09
N GLN A 64 -31.08 -10.83 -24.24
CA GLN A 64 -31.70 -12.08 -24.68
C GLN A 64 -33.04 -11.83 -25.38
N VAL A 65 -33.17 -12.39 -26.59
CA VAL A 65 -34.33 -12.28 -27.49
C VAL A 65 -35.65 -12.59 -26.78
N LYS A 66 -35.70 -13.64 -25.95
CA LYS A 66 -36.89 -14.05 -25.19
C LYS A 66 -37.41 -12.96 -24.24
N TYR A 67 -36.50 -12.28 -23.53
CA TYR A 67 -36.86 -11.22 -22.58
C TYR A 67 -37.44 -9.99 -23.28
N GLN A 68 -36.88 -9.64 -24.44
CA GLN A 68 -37.31 -8.45 -25.16
C GLN A 68 -38.65 -8.65 -25.88
N ILE A 69 -38.91 -9.85 -26.41
CA ILE A 69 -40.21 -10.20 -27.02
C ILE A 69 -41.34 -10.04 -26.02
N ASN A 70 -41.13 -10.56 -24.81
CA ASN A 70 -42.09 -10.48 -23.72
C ASN A 70 -42.52 -9.03 -23.44
N ASP A 71 -41.55 -8.15 -23.22
CA ASP A 71 -41.84 -6.75 -22.95
C ASP A 71 -42.30 -5.95 -24.17
N PHE A 72 -41.86 -6.32 -25.37
CA PHE A 72 -42.32 -5.74 -26.62
C PHE A 72 -43.84 -5.79 -26.70
N LEU A 73 -44.35 -6.98 -26.41
CA LEU A 73 -45.76 -7.28 -26.42
C LEU A 73 -46.48 -6.71 -25.20
N LYS A 74 -45.88 -6.78 -24.01
CA LYS A 74 -46.42 -6.17 -22.77
C LYS A 74 -46.76 -4.70 -23.00
N ASN A 75 -45.84 -3.93 -23.58
CA ASN A 75 -46.04 -2.51 -23.88
C ASN A 75 -47.11 -2.27 -24.93
N ILE A 76 -47.17 -3.10 -25.99
CA ILE A 76 -48.17 -2.92 -27.05
C ILE A 76 -49.58 -3.20 -26.54
N VAL A 77 -49.76 -4.24 -25.73
CA VAL A 77 -51.10 -4.67 -25.30
C VAL A 77 -51.60 -3.91 -24.08
N LEU A 78 -50.77 -3.79 -23.03
CA LEU A 78 -51.21 -3.24 -21.74
C LEU A 78 -51.16 -1.72 -21.69
N ASN A 79 -50.06 -1.11 -22.13
CA ASN A 79 -49.88 0.34 -22.00
C ASN A 79 -50.77 1.11 -22.97
N ASN A 80 -51.05 0.54 -24.15
CA ASN A 80 -51.98 1.13 -25.11
C ASN A 80 -53.45 0.71 -24.90
N ARG A 81 -53.75 -0.20 -23.95
CA ARG A 81 -55.10 -0.71 -23.68
C ARG A 81 -55.89 -1.00 -24.96
N LEU A 82 -55.30 -1.81 -25.84
CA LEU A 82 -55.76 -1.99 -27.22
C LEU A 82 -57.24 -2.40 -27.34
N THR A 83 -57.77 -3.12 -26.34
CA THR A 83 -59.18 -3.54 -26.22
C THR A 83 -60.16 -2.39 -26.01
N LYS A 84 -59.70 -1.21 -25.58
CA LYS A 84 -60.53 -0.01 -25.35
C LYS A 84 -60.70 0.86 -26.60
N HIS A 85 -59.94 0.58 -27.66
CA HIS A 85 -59.98 1.32 -28.91
C HIS A 85 -61.01 0.76 -29.89
N SER A 86 -61.51 1.57 -30.83
CA SER A 86 -62.48 1.08 -31.82
C SER A 86 -61.82 0.08 -32.79
N PRO A 87 -62.58 -0.87 -33.39
CA PRO A 87 -62.03 -1.82 -34.35
C PRO A 87 -61.29 -1.17 -35.53
N SER A 88 -61.71 0.03 -35.96
CA SER A 88 -61.03 0.82 -37.00
C SER A 88 -59.67 1.35 -36.56
N GLN A 89 -59.56 1.82 -35.30
CA GLN A 89 -58.29 2.29 -34.73
C GLN A 89 -57.30 1.14 -34.56
N ILE A 90 -57.77 -0.02 -34.08
CA ILE A 90 -56.97 -1.24 -33.94
C ILE A 90 -56.48 -1.71 -35.32
N THR A 91 -57.37 -1.72 -36.32
CA THR A 91 -57.01 -2.10 -37.70
C THR A 91 -55.89 -1.20 -38.24
N SER A 92 -56.04 0.12 -38.12
CA SER A 92 -55.01 1.08 -38.56
C SER A 92 -53.68 0.94 -37.80
N PHE A 93 -53.71 0.56 -36.51
CA PHE A 93 -52.51 0.26 -35.75
C PHE A 93 -51.81 -1.00 -36.27
N LEU A 94 -52.55 -2.08 -36.49
CA LEU A 94 -52.02 -3.36 -36.95
C LEU A 94 -51.47 -3.28 -38.38
N GLU A 95 -52.12 -2.53 -39.28
CA GLU A 95 -51.60 -2.28 -40.63
C GLU A 95 -50.29 -1.51 -40.61
N ARG A 96 -50.16 -0.49 -39.76
CA ARG A 96 -48.90 0.23 -39.56
C ARG A 96 -47.80 -0.67 -39.01
N LEU A 97 -48.16 -1.61 -38.13
CA LEU A 97 -47.22 -2.56 -37.54
C LEU A 97 -46.76 -3.61 -38.57
N ASP A 98 -47.67 -4.13 -39.40
CA ASP A 98 -47.35 -5.10 -40.48
C ASP A 98 -46.53 -4.46 -41.60
N ASN A 99 -46.84 -3.22 -41.98
CA ASN A 99 -46.04 -2.47 -42.96
C ASN A 99 -44.59 -2.27 -42.48
N LYS A 100 -44.40 -2.16 -41.16
CA LYS A 100 -43.08 -1.99 -40.55
C LYS A 100 -42.36 -3.32 -40.33
N TYR A 101 -43.10 -4.38 -40.00
CA TYR A 101 -42.60 -5.72 -39.69
C TYR A 101 -43.42 -6.80 -40.42
N PRO A 102 -43.17 -6.99 -41.73
CA PRO A 102 -44.01 -7.84 -42.57
C PRO A 102 -44.07 -9.27 -42.05
N ASN A 103 -45.28 -9.77 -41.77
CA ASN A 103 -45.54 -11.14 -41.31
C ASN A 103 -44.93 -11.55 -39.97
N ALA A 104 -44.21 -10.66 -39.27
CA ALA A 104 -43.59 -10.99 -37.98
C ALA A 104 -44.61 -11.24 -36.87
N PHE A 105 -45.86 -10.80 -37.06
CA PHE A 105 -46.92 -10.89 -36.05
C PHE A 105 -48.22 -11.47 -36.62
N LYS A 106 -48.91 -12.27 -35.80
CA LYS A 106 -50.30 -12.68 -36.03
C LYS A 106 -51.16 -12.40 -34.80
N TRP A 107 -52.38 -11.90 -35.01
CA TRP A 107 -53.24 -11.34 -33.96
C TRP A 107 -54.67 -11.87 -34.00
N LEU A 108 -55.25 -11.98 -32.81
CA LEU A 108 -56.69 -12.07 -32.58
C LEU A 108 -57.04 -11.20 -31.38
N ILE A 109 -58.14 -10.44 -31.49
CA ILE A 109 -58.62 -9.56 -30.43
C ILE A 109 -60.12 -9.79 -30.29
N TRP A 110 -60.61 -9.83 -29.05
CA TRP A 110 -62.00 -10.09 -28.72
C TRP A 110 -62.56 -9.10 -27.68
N ASP A 111 -63.88 -8.94 -27.70
CA ASP A 111 -64.63 -8.12 -26.75
C ASP A 111 -64.94 -8.86 -25.42
N GLU A 112 -65.58 -8.18 -24.48
CA GLU A 112 -65.97 -8.75 -23.18
C GLU A 112 -66.87 -10.01 -23.26
N ASN A 113 -67.50 -10.26 -24.42
CA ASN A 113 -68.37 -11.40 -24.69
C ASN A 113 -67.67 -12.52 -25.48
N GLY A 114 -66.37 -12.39 -25.73
CA GLY A 114 -65.60 -13.36 -26.51
C GLY A 114 -65.88 -13.34 -28.01
N ASN A 115 -66.55 -12.30 -28.52
CA ASN A 115 -66.68 -12.11 -29.96
C ASN A 115 -65.38 -11.50 -30.48
N LEU A 116 -64.82 -12.12 -31.52
CA LEU A 116 -63.68 -11.54 -32.23
C LEU A 116 -64.11 -10.19 -32.84
N LEU A 117 -63.32 -9.16 -32.59
CA LEU A 117 -63.54 -7.86 -33.20
C LEU A 117 -63.37 -7.96 -34.73
N PRO A 118 -64.22 -7.31 -35.53
CA PRO A 118 -64.16 -7.34 -36.99
C PRO A 118 -63.04 -6.44 -37.51
N ILE A 119 -61.81 -6.84 -37.21
CA ILE A 119 -60.57 -6.20 -37.70
C ILE A 119 -60.33 -6.70 -39.13
N PHE A 120 -59.88 -5.86 -40.04
CA PHE A 120 -59.59 -6.25 -41.43
C PHE A 120 -58.10 -6.07 -41.69
N GLY A 121 -57.33 -7.15 -41.92
CA GLY A 121 -55.88 -7.03 -42.10
C GLY A 121 -55.16 -8.35 -42.42
N LYS A 122 -53.95 -8.27 -42.97
CA LYS A 122 -53.11 -9.43 -43.37
C LYS A 122 -52.52 -10.22 -42.18
N THR A 123 -52.60 -9.64 -40.99
CA THR A 123 -52.01 -10.15 -39.75
C THR A 123 -52.97 -10.96 -38.89
N ILE A 124 -54.12 -11.37 -39.42
CA ILE A 124 -55.12 -12.15 -38.68
C ILE A 124 -54.77 -13.64 -38.72
N LEU A 125 -54.96 -14.33 -37.60
CA LEU A 125 -54.85 -15.80 -37.57
C LEU A 125 -55.97 -16.44 -38.44
N PRO A 126 -55.64 -17.36 -39.36
CA PRO A 126 -56.64 -18.07 -40.16
C PRO A 126 -57.56 -18.92 -39.26
N GLY A 127 -58.80 -19.14 -39.70
CA GLY A 127 -59.78 -19.94 -38.94
C GLY A 127 -60.57 -19.16 -37.88
N ARG A 128 -60.98 -17.91 -38.17
CA ARG A 128 -61.69 -17.03 -37.22
C ARG A 128 -62.82 -17.70 -36.43
N LYS A 129 -63.69 -18.48 -37.07
CA LYS A 129 -64.83 -19.13 -36.39
C LYS A 129 -64.37 -20.09 -35.29
N SER A 130 -63.28 -20.81 -35.51
CA SER A 130 -62.70 -21.77 -34.56
C SER A 130 -62.11 -21.04 -33.37
N TRP A 131 -61.41 -19.94 -33.63
CA TRP A 131 -60.87 -19.07 -32.59
C TRP A 131 -61.97 -18.34 -31.79
N THR A 132 -63.05 -17.89 -32.43
CA THR A 132 -64.21 -17.33 -31.72
C THR A 132 -64.82 -18.36 -30.77
N LEU A 133 -65.03 -19.60 -31.24
CA LEU A 133 -65.57 -20.67 -30.40
C LEU A 133 -64.63 -20.96 -29.23
N LEU A 134 -63.33 -21.00 -29.49
CA LEU A 134 -62.27 -21.22 -28.51
C LEU A 134 -62.28 -20.14 -27.42
N ILE A 135 -62.24 -18.87 -27.82
CA ILE A 135 -62.23 -17.71 -26.92
C ILE A 135 -63.53 -17.68 -26.11
N LYS A 136 -64.67 -17.97 -26.74
CA LYS A 136 -65.96 -18.06 -26.04
C LYS A 136 -65.97 -19.18 -25.00
N THR A 137 -65.52 -20.37 -25.35
CA THR A 137 -65.42 -21.51 -24.42
C THR A 137 -64.46 -21.19 -23.27
N PHE A 138 -63.39 -20.46 -23.56
CA PHE A 138 -62.39 -20.03 -22.57
C PHE A 138 -62.96 -18.97 -21.60
N ILE A 139 -63.67 -17.96 -22.11
CA ILE A 139 -64.36 -16.94 -21.31
C ILE A 139 -65.52 -17.55 -20.50
N GLU A 140 -66.21 -18.54 -21.05
CA GLU A 140 -67.27 -19.29 -20.36
C GLU A 140 -66.72 -20.09 -19.16
N LYS A 141 -65.55 -20.72 -19.30
CA LYS A 141 -64.83 -21.34 -18.16
C LYS A 141 -64.41 -20.31 -17.08
N LEU A 142 -64.32 -19.03 -17.43
CA LEU A 142 -64.09 -17.90 -16.50
C LEU A 142 -65.39 -17.33 -15.87
N LYS A 143 -66.55 -17.99 -16.08
CA LYS A 143 -67.88 -17.67 -15.48
C LYS A 143 -68.52 -16.33 -15.88
N THR A 144 -68.26 -15.78 -17.06
CA THR A 144 -68.76 -14.43 -17.43
C THR A 144 -69.92 -14.35 -18.39
N VAL A 145 -70.23 -15.37 -19.21
CA VAL A 145 -71.39 -15.37 -20.14
C VAL A 145 -71.90 -16.79 -20.37
N SER A 146 -73.23 -17.00 -20.37
CA SER A 146 -73.87 -18.30 -20.64
C SER A 146 -74.08 -18.53 -22.14
N ILE A 147 -73.61 -19.66 -22.69
CA ILE A 147 -73.86 -20.05 -24.10
C ILE A 147 -74.65 -21.38 -24.16
N PRO A 148 -75.62 -21.53 -25.08
CA PRO A 148 -76.35 -22.79 -25.24
C PRO A 148 -75.46 -23.94 -25.72
N SER A 149 -75.56 -25.08 -25.03
CA SER A 149 -74.81 -26.34 -25.19
C SER A 149 -74.80 -26.98 -26.59
N ASN A 150 -75.53 -26.42 -27.56
CA ASN A 150 -75.72 -27.00 -28.89
C ASN A 150 -74.64 -26.60 -29.89
N LEU A 151 -73.83 -25.57 -29.58
CA LEU A 151 -72.74 -25.10 -30.43
C LEU A 151 -71.46 -25.94 -30.34
N LEU A 152 -71.27 -26.69 -29.25
CA LEU A 152 -70.07 -27.49 -28.97
C LEU A 152 -69.97 -28.81 -29.77
N ARG A 153 -71.00 -29.19 -30.53
CA ARG A 153 -71.09 -30.51 -31.19
C ARG A 153 -70.72 -30.55 -32.68
N LYS A 154 -70.27 -29.46 -33.30
CA LYS A 154 -69.94 -29.47 -34.75
C LYS A 154 -68.52 -30.00 -35.02
N GLN A 155 -68.49 -31.21 -35.57
CA GLN A 155 -67.39 -32.13 -35.94
C GLN A 155 -66.31 -31.64 -36.94
N VAL A 156 -66.09 -30.34 -37.11
CA VAL A 156 -65.06 -29.86 -38.04
C VAL A 156 -64.11 -29.00 -37.25
N PHE A 157 -62.98 -29.51 -36.74
CA PHE A 157 -61.70 -28.80 -36.55
C PHE A 157 -60.62 -29.74 -35.93
N ASN A 158 -59.36 -29.55 -36.34
CA ASN A 158 -58.22 -30.49 -36.48
C ASN A 158 -57.44 -30.90 -35.17
N PRO A 159 -56.55 -31.93 -35.17
CA PRO A 159 -55.69 -32.31 -34.01
C PRO A 159 -54.67 -31.25 -33.57
N GLU A 160 -54.22 -30.38 -34.48
CA GLU A 160 -53.36 -29.24 -34.12
C GLU A 160 -54.09 -28.20 -33.27
N PHE A 161 -55.41 -28.08 -33.43
CA PHE A 161 -56.27 -27.21 -32.61
C PHE A 161 -56.44 -27.77 -31.19
N GLU A 162 -56.61 -29.09 -31.05
CA GLU A 162 -56.62 -29.74 -29.72
C GLU A 162 -55.26 -29.65 -29.03
N LYS A 163 -54.14 -29.78 -29.75
CA LYS A 163 -52.79 -29.56 -29.19
C LYS A 163 -52.56 -28.11 -28.77
N ALA A 164 -52.94 -27.14 -29.61
CA ALA A 164 -52.83 -25.73 -29.26
C ALA A 164 -53.70 -25.39 -28.03
N MET A 165 -54.90 -25.96 -27.95
CA MET A 165 -55.81 -25.78 -26.83
C MET A 165 -55.38 -26.48 -25.56
N ALA A 166 -54.85 -27.69 -25.68
CA ALA A 166 -54.27 -28.41 -24.56
C ALA A 166 -53.09 -27.62 -24.00
N ASN A 167 -52.19 -27.09 -24.84
CA ASN A 167 -51.04 -26.30 -24.39
C ASN A 167 -51.47 -24.99 -23.72
N ILE A 168 -52.39 -24.23 -24.31
CA ILE A 168 -52.90 -22.96 -23.75
C ILE A 168 -53.70 -23.19 -22.46
N GLN A 169 -54.50 -24.27 -22.37
CA GLN A 169 -55.23 -24.64 -21.16
C GLN A 169 -54.30 -25.18 -20.07
N LYS A 170 -53.27 -25.96 -20.42
CA LYS A 170 -52.25 -26.44 -19.46
C LYS A 170 -51.44 -25.30 -18.85
N THR A 171 -51.17 -24.25 -19.63
CA THR A 171 -50.44 -23.08 -19.12
C THR A 171 -51.29 -22.18 -18.24
N MET A 172 -52.62 -22.11 -18.43
CA MET A 172 -53.48 -21.17 -17.70
C MET A 172 -54.32 -21.78 -16.56
N GLY A 173 -54.49 -23.10 -16.51
CA GLY A 173 -55.27 -23.79 -15.47
C GLY A 173 -56.80 -23.60 -15.59
N GLY A 174 -57.58 -24.51 -14.99
CA GLY A 174 -59.05 -24.56 -15.14
C GLY A 174 -59.83 -23.40 -14.48
N LEU A 175 -59.25 -22.73 -13.49
CA LEU A 175 -59.75 -21.50 -12.86
C LEU A 175 -58.59 -20.53 -12.66
N ILE A 176 -58.70 -19.34 -13.21
CA ILE A 176 -57.56 -18.43 -13.32
C ILE A 176 -57.55 -17.44 -12.14
N LYS A 177 -56.64 -17.64 -11.18
CA LYS A 177 -56.32 -16.66 -10.13
C LYS A 177 -55.66 -15.43 -10.76
N ALA A 178 -55.80 -14.25 -10.13
CA ALA A 178 -55.17 -13.02 -10.60
C ALA A 178 -53.66 -13.17 -10.90
N GLU A 179 -52.98 -14.00 -10.11
CA GLU A 179 -51.55 -14.29 -10.25
C GLU A 179 -51.20 -15.10 -11.51
N HIS A 180 -52.07 -16.00 -11.97
CA HIS A 180 -51.85 -16.78 -13.20
C HIS A 180 -52.02 -15.92 -14.46
N LEU A 181 -52.94 -14.94 -14.43
CA LEU A 181 -53.05 -13.91 -15.47
C LEU A 181 -51.79 -13.06 -15.52
N ASN A 182 -51.28 -12.64 -14.36
CA ASN A 182 -50.05 -11.85 -14.29
C ASN A 182 -48.84 -12.67 -14.79
N TYR A 183 -48.76 -13.96 -14.47
CA TYR A 183 -47.70 -14.85 -14.95
C TYR A 183 -47.74 -15.06 -16.47
N ALA A 184 -48.89 -15.42 -17.04
CA ALA A 184 -49.06 -15.61 -18.49
C ALA A 184 -48.90 -14.30 -19.28
N ARG A 185 -49.26 -13.16 -18.66
CA ARG A 185 -49.02 -11.81 -19.16
C ARG A 185 -47.53 -11.44 -19.21
N GLU A 186 -46.71 -12.08 -18.38
CA GLU A 186 -45.29 -11.75 -18.19
C GLU A 186 -44.35 -12.86 -18.64
N ASN A 187 -44.85 -13.94 -19.26
CA ASN A 187 -44.02 -15.04 -19.76
C ASN A 187 -44.61 -15.58 -21.07
N PRO A 188 -44.07 -15.19 -22.25
CA PRO A 188 -44.50 -15.73 -23.52
C PRO A 188 -44.19 -17.22 -23.59
N ILE A 189 -45.09 -17.96 -24.22
CA ILE A 189 -45.04 -19.41 -24.32
C ILE A 189 -44.34 -19.77 -25.62
N ASP A 190 -43.34 -20.65 -25.55
CA ASP A 190 -42.69 -21.19 -26.73
C ASP A 190 -43.72 -22.04 -27.50
N PHE A 191 -43.94 -21.73 -28.77
CA PHE A 191 -45.03 -22.29 -29.56
C PHE A 191 -44.53 -22.61 -30.98
N TYR A 192 -45.20 -23.54 -31.65
CA TYR A 192 -44.92 -23.87 -33.04
C TYR A 192 -46.17 -23.64 -33.86
N TRP A 193 -46.08 -22.75 -34.85
CA TRP A 193 -47.17 -22.44 -35.76
C TRP A 193 -46.80 -22.87 -37.18
N PHE A 194 -47.51 -23.86 -37.72
CA PHE A 194 -47.18 -24.53 -38.99
C PHE A 194 -45.69 -24.93 -39.10
N GLY A 195 -45.16 -25.53 -38.03
CA GLY A 195 -43.77 -26.00 -37.98
C GLY A 195 -42.69 -24.93 -37.79
N LYS A 196 -43.07 -23.63 -37.68
CA LYS A 196 -42.12 -22.56 -37.36
C LYS A 196 -42.15 -22.20 -35.88
N PRO A 197 -40.98 -22.03 -35.23
CA PRO A 197 -40.92 -21.58 -33.84
C PRO A 197 -41.42 -20.14 -33.74
N CYS A 198 -42.30 -19.90 -32.77
CA CYS A 198 -42.81 -18.57 -32.45
C CYS A 198 -43.12 -18.47 -30.96
N TYR A 199 -43.26 -17.24 -30.49
CA TYR A 199 -43.69 -16.96 -29.13
C TYR A 199 -45.17 -16.64 -29.14
N ALA A 200 -45.96 -17.39 -28.38
CA ALA A 200 -47.39 -17.13 -28.18
C ALA A 200 -47.59 -16.36 -26.87
N LEU A 201 -48.27 -15.22 -26.95
CA LEU A 201 -48.67 -14.45 -25.78
C LEU A 201 -50.19 -14.29 -25.75
N TRP A 202 -50.77 -14.67 -24.63
CA TRP A 202 -52.19 -14.54 -24.36
C TRP A 202 -52.42 -13.47 -23.30
N VAL A 203 -53.23 -12.46 -23.62
CA VAL A 203 -53.51 -11.33 -22.72
C VAL A 203 -55.02 -11.18 -22.55
N VAL A 204 -55.48 -11.19 -21.31
CA VAL A 204 -56.87 -10.92 -20.94
C VAL A 204 -56.88 -9.68 -20.08
N GLU A 205 -57.75 -8.71 -20.40
CA GLU A 205 -57.90 -7.51 -19.58
C GLU A 205 -58.93 -7.75 -18.48
N PRO A 206 -58.51 -7.76 -17.20
CA PRO A 206 -59.42 -7.98 -16.10
C PRO A 206 -60.30 -6.75 -15.84
N LYS A 207 -61.56 -6.97 -15.47
CA LYS A 207 -62.54 -5.93 -15.10
C LYS A 207 -62.89 -5.99 -13.62
N GLU A 208 -63.22 -7.17 -13.11
CA GLU A 208 -63.52 -7.42 -11.69
C GLU A 208 -62.91 -8.75 -11.24
N TYR A 209 -62.56 -8.82 -9.96
CA TYR A 209 -62.06 -10.02 -9.30
C TYR A 209 -62.97 -10.35 -8.11
N GLU A 210 -63.34 -11.62 -7.94
CA GLU A 210 -64.06 -12.14 -6.76
C GLU A 210 -63.23 -13.26 -6.12
N ASN A 211 -62.96 -13.16 -4.81
CA ASN A 211 -62.18 -14.14 -4.04
C ASN A 211 -60.81 -14.49 -4.66
N GLY A 212 -60.16 -13.52 -5.31
CA GLY A 212 -58.85 -13.70 -5.98
C GLY A 212 -58.90 -14.35 -7.37
N TYR A 213 -60.09 -14.68 -7.87
CA TYR A 213 -60.34 -15.21 -9.20
C TYR A 213 -60.92 -14.15 -10.11
N LEU A 214 -60.58 -14.21 -11.39
CA LEU A 214 -61.11 -13.29 -12.39
C LEU A 214 -62.61 -13.53 -12.60
N SER A 215 -63.46 -12.55 -12.28
CA SER A 215 -64.93 -12.67 -12.38
C SER A 215 -65.54 -11.92 -13.56
N LYS A 216 -64.90 -10.84 -14.06
CA LYS A 216 -65.26 -10.16 -15.32
C LYS A 216 -64.03 -9.72 -16.11
N THR A 217 -64.15 -9.67 -17.44
CA THR A 217 -63.10 -9.20 -18.36
C THR A 217 -63.61 -8.05 -19.24
N ASN A 218 -62.72 -7.19 -19.70
CA ASN A 218 -63.02 -6.15 -20.71
C ASN A 218 -62.66 -6.63 -22.13
N GLY A 219 -62.45 -7.94 -22.34
CA GLY A 219 -61.91 -8.51 -23.58
C GLY A 219 -60.43 -8.87 -23.47
N GLY A 220 -59.79 -9.17 -24.60
CA GLY A 220 -58.40 -9.61 -24.62
C GLY A 220 -57.81 -9.80 -26.02
N ALA A 221 -56.56 -10.25 -26.08
CA ALA A 221 -55.79 -10.47 -27.29
C ALA A 221 -54.89 -11.71 -27.23
N LEU A 222 -54.72 -12.38 -28.37
CA LEU A 222 -53.73 -13.43 -28.61
C LEU A 222 -52.78 -12.97 -29.69
N ILE A 223 -51.49 -13.14 -29.44
CA ILE A 223 -50.42 -12.66 -30.32
C ILE A 223 -49.40 -13.76 -30.52
N LEU A 224 -49.08 -14.05 -31.78
CA LEU A 224 -47.93 -14.88 -32.15
C LEU A 224 -46.83 -13.98 -32.72
N VAL A 225 -45.59 -14.16 -32.23
CA VAL A 225 -44.42 -13.42 -32.69
C VAL A 225 -43.39 -14.38 -33.27
N PHE A 226 -42.97 -14.10 -34.50
CA PHE A 226 -41.92 -14.83 -35.19
C PHE A 226 -40.61 -14.04 -35.07
N PRO A 227 -39.72 -14.41 -34.13
CA PRO A 227 -38.53 -13.64 -33.82
C PRO A 227 -37.56 -13.54 -35.00
N GLU A 228 -37.43 -14.60 -35.80
CA GLU A 228 -36.58 -14.67 -36.99
C GLU A 228 -36.97 -13.68 -38.10
N LEU A 229 -38.21 -13.17 -38.07
CA LEU A 229 -38.71 -12.19 -39.04
C LEU A 229 -38.58 -10.75 -38.55
N LEU A 230 -38.04 -10.54 -37.35
CA LEU A 230 -37.79 -9.22 -36.78
C LEU A 230 -36.32 -8.86 -36.97
N PRO A 231 -36.00 -7.66 -37.50
CA PRO A 231 -34.61 -7.23 -37.62
C PRO A 231 -33.96 -6.99 -36.25
N ASP A 232 -32.69 -7.39 -36.13
CA ASP A 232 -31.92 -7.36 -34.88
C ASP A 232 -31.81 -5.95 -34.26
N ASN A 233 -31.89 -4.92 -35.10
CA ASN A 233 -31.85 -3.53 -34.66
C ASN A 233 -33.06 -3.10 -33.82
N ILE A 234 -34.24 -3.74 -33.96
CA ILE A 234 -35.44 -3.42 -33.16
C ILE A 234 -35.19 -3.71 -31.70
N TRP A 235 -34.59 -4.85 -31.46
CA TRP A 235 -34.33 -5.42 -30.15
C TRP A 235 -33.37 -4.55 -29.38
N ILE A 236 -32.27 -4.21 -30.03
CA ILE A 236 -31.24 -3.36 -29.48
C ILE A 236 -31.77 -1.93 -29.23
N LYS A 237 -32.53 -1.36 -30.18
CA LYS A 237 -33.15 -0.04 -30.02
C LYS A 237 -34.13 0.03 -28.85
N ARG A 238 -34.81 -1.07 -28.51
CA ARG A 238 -35.70 -1.13 -27.35
C ARG A 238 -34.97 -1.17 -26.03
N ILE A 239 -33.86 -1.91 -25.91
CA ILE A 239 -33.00 -1.89 -24.71
C ILE A 239 -32.59 -0.45 -24.41
N ILE A 240 -32.11 0.24 -25.44
CA ILE A 240 -31.66 1.63 -25.38
C ILE A 240 -32.82 2.57 -24.99
N GLN A 241 -34.00 2.43 -25.61
CA GLN A 241 -35.15 3.31 -25.36
C GLN A 241 -35.83 3.11 -23.99
N ARG A 242 -35.76 1.91 -23.39
CA ARG A 242 -36.29 1.67 -22.02
C ARG A 242 -35.63 2.53 -20.96
N ARG A 243 -34.44 3.05 -21.24
CA ARG A 243 -33.65 3.88 -20.35
C ARG A 243 -34.31 5.20 -19.95
N LYS A 244 -35.34 5.64 -20.68
CA LYS A 244 -36.08 6.87 -20.35
C LYS A 244 -36.92 6.80 -19.07
N THR A 245 -37.12 5.63 -18.47
CA THR A 245 -37.85 5.50 -17.20
C THR A 245 -36.94 5.19 -16.03
N ALA A 246 -37.04 5.97 -14.94
CA ALA A 246 -36.23 5.91 -13.72
C ALA A 246 -36.33 4.58 -12.91
N ALA A 247 -36.98 3.54 -13.44
CA ALA A 247 -37.34 2.33 -12.70
C ALA A 247 -36.23 1.25 -12.68
N ASP A 248 -35.30 1.23 -13.65
CA ASP A 248 -34.37 0.09 -13.83
C ASP A 248 -33.02 0.22 -13.09
N LYS A 249 -32.74 1.35 -12.43
CA LYS A 249 -31.56 1.62 -11.56
C LYS A 249 -30.22 1.02 -12.05
N LEU A 250 -29.92 1.07 -13.35
CA LEU A 250 -28.58 0.79 -13.87
C LEU A 250 -27.67 1.98 -13.52
N LEU A 251 -26.50 1.70 -12.95
CA LEU A 251 -25.60 2.74 -12.43
C LEU A 251 -24.98 3.59 -13.54
N HIS A 252 -24.67 2.98 -14.68
CA HIS A 252 -23.87 3.58 -15.75
C HIS A 252 -24.60 3.57 -17.10
N PRO A 253 -24.29 4.53 -17.99
CA PRO A 253 -24.83 4.55 -19.34
C PRO A 253 -24.66 3.28 -20.18
N ILE A 254 -25.62 3.05 -21.08
CA ILE A 254 -25.56 1.99 -22.10
C ILE A 254 -25.72 2.61 -23.48
N LEU A 255 -24.93 2.16 -24.45
CA LEU A 255 -25.03 2.52 -25.86
C LEU A 255 -24.84 1.30 -26.77
N THR A 256 -25.25 1.43 -28.03
CA THR A 256 -25.05 0.39 -29.04
C THR A 256 -24.22 0.91 -30.19
N ILE A 257 -23.30 0.05 -30.66
CA ILE A 257 -22.48 0.31 -31.83
C ILE A 257 -22.66 -0.81 -32.84
N ASN A 258 -22.90 -0.41 -34.09
CA ASN A 258 -22.81 -1.31 -35.22
C ASN A 258 -21.42 -1.19 -35.87
N ILE A 259 -20.66 -2.28 -35.90
CA ILE A 259 -19.25 -2.29 -36.33
C ILE A 259 -19.13 -2.34 -37.86
N SER A 260 -20.09 -2.93 -38.56
CA SER A 260 -20.08 -3.09 -40.03
C SER A 260 -20.52 -1.82 -40.77
N GLY A 261 -21.49 -1.09 -40.22
CA GLY A 261 -22.12 0.10 -40.78
C GLY A 261 -21.64 1.45 -40.18
N SER A 262 -20.77 1.43 -39.16
CA SER A 262 -20.17 2.64 -38.54
C SER A 262 -21.21 3.64 -38.00
N TYR A 263 -22.25 3.16 -37.32
CA TYR A 263 -23.29 3.99 -36.70
C TYR A 263 -23.41 3.67 -35.20
N VAL A 264 -23.56 4.73 -34.39
CA VAL A 264 -23.77 4.68 -32.94
C VAL A 264 -25.16 5.24 -32.62
N ASP A 265 -26.00 4.45 -31.96
CA ASP A 265 -27.31 4.93 -31.47
C ASP A 265 -27.15 5.44 -30.03
N LEU A 266 -27.05 6.76 -29.87
CA LEU A 266 -26.94 7.44 -28.58
C LEU A 266 -28.33 7.91 -28.11
N SER A 267 -28.91 7.23 -27.12
CA SER A 267 -30.18 7.67 -26.52
C SER A 267 -30.04 8.50 -25.25
N ASP A 268 -28.88 8.44 -24.59
CA ASP A 268 -28.66 9.18 -23.35
C ASP A 268 -28.45 10.66 -23.63
N GLU A 269 -29.00 11.51 -22.77
CA GLU A 269 -28.77 12.96 -22.84
C GLU A 269 -27.42 13.34 -22.22
N ASP A 270 -26.92 12.53 -21.28
CA ASP A 270 -25.67 12.78 -20.57
C ASP A 270 -24.41 12.35 -21.35
N LEU A 271 -24.56 11.64 -22.48
CA LEU A 271 -23.43 11.23 -23.32
C LEU A 271 -23.12 12.27 -24.42
N PRO A 272 -21.83 12.53 -24.73
CA PRO A 272 -21.45 13.40 -25.83
C PRO A 272 -21.96 12.88 -27.17
N LYS A 273 -22.61 13.75 -27.96
CA LYS A 273 -23.20 13.43 -29.28
C LYS A 273 -22.35 13.93 -30.45
N ASP A 274 -21.13 14.36 -30.18
CA ASP A 274 -20.21 14.85 -31.19
C ASP A 274 -19.62 13.70 -32.02
N SER A 275 -19.30 14.00 -33.29
CA SER A 275 -18.79 13.01 -34.24
C SER A 275 -17.44 12.43 -33.84
N PHE A 276 -16.66 13.16 -33.03
CA PHE A 276 -15.35 12.71 -32.55
C PHE A 276 -15.51 11.60 -31.50
N PHE A 277 -16.41 11.78 -30.53
CA PHE A 277 -16.76 10.73 -29.57
C PHE A 277 -17.30 9.47 -30.26
N THR A 278 -18.26 9.61 -31.18
CA THR A 278 -18.87 8.45 -31.85
C THR A 278 -17.88 7.68 -32.72
N ASN A 279 -17.06 8.39 -33.52
CA ASN A 279 -16.07 7.75 -34.39
C ASN A 279 -14.95 7.09 -33.58
N GLY A 280 -14.51 7.73 -32.49
CA GLY A 280 -13.47 7.20 -31.62
C GLY A 280 -13.86 5.88 -30.94
N ILE A 281 -15.11 5.75 -30.48
CA ILE A 281 -15.57 4.50 -29.86
C ILE A 281 -15.77 3.38 -30.90
N VAL A 282 -16.28 3.71 -32.10
CA VAL A 282 -16.39 2.74 -33.21
C VAL A 282 -15.01 2.19 -33.57
N GLU A 283 -14.02 3.07 -33.71
CA GLU A 283 -12.64 2.69 -34.03
C GLU A 283 -12.00 1.85 -32.92
N ALA A 284 -12.24 2.21 -31.65
CA ALA A 284 -11.74 1.46 -30.49
C ALA A 284 -12.23 -0.01 -30.47
N TYR A 285 -13.46 -0.28 -30.93
CA TYR A 285 -14.03 -1.63 -30.94
C TYR A 285 -13.88 -2.39 -32.28
N LYS A 286 -13.48 -1.72 -33.37
CA LYS A 286 -13.40 -2.32 -34.72
C LYS A 286 -12.45 -3.52 -34.83
N ASN A 287 -11.38 -3.53 -34.02
CA ASN A 287 -10.33 -4.56 -34.04
C ASN A 287 -10.02 -5.16 -32.65
N ARG A 288 -10.88 -4.96 -31.66
CA ARG A 288 -10.67 -5.46 -30.29
C ARG A 288 -11.71 -6.52 -29.93
N SER A 289 -11.24 -7.63 -29.37
CA SER A 289 -12.04 -8.64 -28.67
C SER A 289 -12.10 -8.40 -27.16
N GLU A 290 -11.24 -7.53 -26.63
CA GLU A 290 -11.17 -7.23 -25.20
C GLU A 290 -12.45 -6.54 -24.70
N SER A 291 -12.88 -6.94 -23.51
CA SER A 291 -14.16 -6.53 -22.94
C SER A 291 -14.13 -5.12 -22.34
N ILE A 292 -13.00 -4.61 -21.80
CA ILE A 292 -12.95 -3.35 -21.01
C ILE A 292 -11.82 -2.42 -21.48
N PHE A 293 -12.10 -1.14 -21.68
CA PHE A 293 -11.06 -0.13 -21.91
C PHE A 293 -11.41 1.28 -21.39
N GLU A 294 -10.39 2.10 -21.16
CA GLU A 294 -10.53 3.53 -20.90
C GLU A 294 -10.53 4.31 -22.22
N PHE A 295 -11.50 5.21 -22.40
CA PHE A 295 -11.61 6.12 -23.55
C PHE A 295 -12.02 7.50 -23.06
N ASN A 296 -11.13 8.48 -23.27
CA ASN A 296 -11.23 9.84 -22.75
C ASN A 296 -11.45 9.87 -21.22
N ASN A 297 -12.67 10.19 -20.78
CA ASN A 297 -13.11 10.25 -19.38
C ASN A 297 -14.14 9.17 -19.06
N TYR A 298 -14.13 8.08 -19.82
CA TYR A 298 -15.07 6.99 -19.63
C TYR A 298 -14.35 5.65 -19.58
N LEU A 299 -14.82 4.79 -18.69
CA LEU A 299 -14.48 3.37 -18.69
C LEU A 299 -15.61 2.64 -19.42
N ALA A 300 -15.30 1.86 -20.45
CA ALA A 300 -16.27 1.19 -21.30
C ALA A 300 -16.09 -0.33 -21.23
N ILE A 301 -17.20 -1.06 -21.12
CA ILE A 301 -17.24 -2.52 -21.20
C ILE A 301 -18.27 -2.98 -22.24
N SER A 302 -17.92 -3.95 -23.10
CA SER A 302 -18.86 -4.51 -24.08
C SER A 302 -19.41 -5.87 -23.67
N ALA A 303 -20.73 -6.06 -23.79
CA ALA A 303 -21.38 -7.37 -23.78
C ALA A 303 -21.39 -7.92 -25.22
N GLN A 304 -20.72 -9.03 -25.46
CA GLN A 304 -20.75 -9.70 -26.76
C GLN A 304 -21.90 -10.72 -26.79
N LEU A 305 -22.84 -10.54 -27.72
CA LEU A 305 -24.07 -11.32 -27.80
C LEU A 305 -23.90 -12.68 -28.50
N SER A 306 -22.99 -12.73 -29.48
CA SER A 306 -22.49 -13.94 -30.14
C SER A 306 -21.19 -13.63 -30.88
N THR A 307 -20.47 -14.64 -31.37
CA THR A 307 -19.23 -14.45 -32.15
C THR A 307 -19.46 -13.81 -33.52
N ASP A 308 -20.70 -13.88 -34.03
CA ASP A 308 -21.06 -13.43 -35.39
C ASP A 308 -21.90 -12.13 -35.40
N ASP A 309 -22.21 -11.55 -34.24
CA ASP A 309 -23.03 -10.34 -34.13
C ASP A 309 -22.22 -9.05 -34.42
N GLU A 310 -22.65 -8.31 -35.44
CA GLU A 310 -22.05 -7.02 -35.84
C GLU A 310 -22.43 -5.84 -34.91
N ASN A 311 -23.38 -6.06 -34.00
CA ASN A 311 -23.83 -5.07 -33.03
C ASN A 311 -23.28 -5.36 -31.62
N ARG A 312 -22.67 -4.36 -30.99
CA ARG A 312 -22.19 -4.45 -29.60
C ARG A 312 -22.96 -3.52 -28.69
N ILE A 313 -23.31 -4.01 -27.50
CA ILE A 313 -23.88 -3.20 -26.43
C ILE A 313 -22.76 -2.89 -25.45
N ILE A 314 -22.59 -1.61 -25.13
CA ILE A 314 -21.48 -1.12 -24.31
C ILE A 314 -22.05 -0.38 -23.10
N SER A 315 -21.59 -0.76 -21.90
CA SER A 315 -21.79 -0.01 -20.67
C SER A 315 -20.64 0.96 -20.46
N MET A 316 -20.91 2.24 -20.16
CA MET A 316 -19.90 3.29 -19.98
C MET A 316 -20.07 4.01 -18.66
N ALA A 317 -19.03 4.00 -17.82
CA ALA A 317 -18.99 4.77 -16.58
C ALA A 317 -18.24 6.08 -16.79
N ASN A 318 -18.80 7.19 -16.31
CA ASN A 318 -18.12 8.49 -16.32
C ASN A 318 -17.08 8.56 -15.19
N ILE A 319 -15.80 8.60 -15.55
CA ILE A 319 -14.67 8.73 -14.62
C ILE A 319 -14.09 10.14 -14.61
N GLU A 320 -14.74 11.13 -15.22
CA GLU A 320 -14.30 12.53 -15.27
C GLU A 320 -14.07 13.10 -13.88
N LYS A 321 -14.96 12.83 -12.91
CA LYS A 321 -14.79 13.32 -11.54
C LYS A 321 -13.55 12.72 -10.86
N ILE A 322 -13.26 11.45 -11.12
CA ILE A 322 -12.08 10.72 -10.59
C ILE A 322 -10.81 11.29 -11.23
N ASN A 323 -10.80 11.44 -12.56
CA ASN A 323 -9.71 12.07 -13.31
C ASN A 323 -9.47 13.52 -12.87
N ASN A 324 -10.52 14.32 -12.71
CA ASN A 324 -10.42 15.70 -12.26
C ASN A 324 -9.93 15.78 -10.81
N ASN A 325 -10.37 14.91 -9.90
CA ASN A 325 -9.87 14.86 -8.53
C ASN A 325 -8.37 14.53 -8.49
N LYS A 326 -7.94 13.52 -9.24
CA LYS A 326 -6.51 13.19 -9.43
C LYS A 326 -5.74 14.38 -10.00
N ASN A 327 -6.21 14.97 -11.08
CA ASN A 327 -5.54 16.10 -11.74
C ASN A 327 -5.49 17.33 -10.84
N MET A 328 -6.55 17.63 -10.09
CA MET A 328 -6.59 18.74 -9.12
C MET A 328 -5.63 18.51 -7.96
N ARG A 329 -5.58 17.30 -7.40
CA ARG A 329 -4.62 16.95 -6.33
C ARG A 329 -3.17 17.03 -6.84
N LEU A 330 -2.89 16.48 -8.02
CA LEU A 330 -1.57 16.57 -8.67
C LEU A 330 -1.21 18.01 -9.02
N PHE A 331 -2.16 18.82 -9.49
CA PHE A 331 -1.96 20.23 -9.79
C PHE A 331 -1.71 21.04 -8.50
N GLY A 332 -2.46 20.78 -7.43
CA GLY A 332 -2.22 21.36 -6.11
C GLY A 332 -0.83 21.00 -5.57
N LEU A 333 -0.40 19.75 -5.73
CA LEU A 333 0.95 19.31 -5.38
C LEU A 333 2.02 20.01 -6.24
N ARG A 334 1.79 20.19 -7.55
CA ARG A 334 2.70 20.92 -8.45
C ARG A 334 2.79 22.40 -8.10
N ILE A 335 1.67 23.06 -7.79
CA ILE A 335 1.64 24.45 -7.31
C ILE A 335 2.36 24.55 -5.98
N PHE A 336 2.11 23.64 -5.05
CA PHE A 336 2.80 23.60 -3.76
C PHE A 336 4.31 23.48 -3.97
N LEU A 337 4.76 22.55 -4.83
CA LEU A 337 6.17 22.42 -5.21
C LEU A 337 6.71 23.71 -5.82
N LEU A 338 5.96 24.36 -6.71
CA LEU A 338 6.38 25.61 -7.37
C LEU A 338 6.49 26.78 -6.38
N ILE A 339 5.44 27.05 -5.60
CA ILE A 339 5.42 28.08 -4.54
C ILE A 339 6.54 27.82 -3.55
N PHE A 340 6.78 26.55 -3.23
CA PHE A 340 7.82 26.15 -2.30
C PHE A 340 9.22 26.32 -2.90
N ILE A 341 9.46 25.97 -4.16
CA ILE A 341 10.72 26.24 -4.86
C ILE A 341 10.96 27.75 -4.93
N ILE A 342 9.93 28.55 -5.23
CA ILE A 342 9.99 30.01 -5.24
C ILE A 342 10.28 30.55 -3.84
N GLY A 343 9.63 30.01 -2.80
CA GLY A 343 9.86 30.38 -1.40
C GLY A 343 11.26 29.99 -0.93
N ILE A 344 11.76 28.83 -1.33
CA ILE A 344 13.16 28.41 -1.17
C ILE A 344 14.08 29.42 -1.83
N PHE A 345 13.84 29.77 -3.09
CA PHE A 345 14.66 30.71 -3.84
C PHE A 345 14.64 32.09 -3.18
N PHE A 346 13.48 32.55 -2.71
CA PHE A 346 13.33 33.80 -2.00
C PHE A 346 14.01 33.77 -0.62
N SER A 347 13.92 32.66 0.11
CA SER A 347 14.62 32.45 1.38
C SER A 347 16.14 32.36 1.17
N LEU A 348 16.62 31.80 0.06
CA LEU A 348 18.04 31.80 -0.29
C LEU A 348 18.59 33.23 -0.41
N PHE A 349 17.75 34.16 -0.87
CA PHE A 349 18.08 35.57 -1.05
C PHE A 349 17.83 36.46 0.18
N THR A 350 16.91 36.07 1.08
CA THR A 350 16.45 36.93 2.19
C THR A 350 16.77 36.40 3.59
N ALA A 351 17.03 35.10 3.76
CA ALA A 351 17.23 34.50 5.06
C ALA A 351 18.58 34.87 5.67
N ASP A 352 18.55 35.15 6.98
CA ASP A 352 19.76 35.23 7.79
C ASP A 352 20.30 33.80 7.98
N TRP A 353 21.15 33.40 7.05
CA TRP A 353 21.67 32.03 6.96
C TRP A 353 22.41 31.54 8.22
N ASN A 354 22.69 32.45 9.16
CA ASN A 354 23.30 32.17 10.46
C ASN A 354 22.56 31.08 11.25
N ILE A 355 21.24 30.92 11.11
CA ILE A 355 20.48 29.88 11.84
C ILE A 355 20.80 28.47 11.30
N ILE A 356 20.83 28.29 9.97
CA ILE A 356 21.18 27.00 9.33
C ILE A 356 22.69 26.73 9.46
N PHE A 357 23.50 27.79 9.40
CA PHE A 357 24.96 27.71 9.51
C PHE A 357 25.50 27.53 10.93
N ASN A 358 24.70 27.79 11.98
CA ASN A 358 25.05 27.47 13.38
C ASN A 358 24.57 26.10 13.85
N ILE A 359 23.88 25.32 13.00
CA ILE A 359 23.58 23.93 13.31
C ILE A 359 24.89 23.14 13.43
N SER A 360 25.14 22.56 14.60
CA SER A 360 26.32 21.71 14.84
C SER A 360 26.45 20.62 13.76
N LEU A 361 27.69 20.28 13.37
CA LEU A 361 27.96 19.23 12.37
C LEU A 361 27.23 17.90 12.70
N ARG A 362 27.07 17.60 14.00
CA ARG A 362 26.29 16.47 14.53
C ARG A 362 24.83 16.46 14.11
N LYS A 363 24.16 17.59 14.28
CA LYS A 363 22.76 17.74 13.86
C LYS A 363 22.66 17.63 12.33
N ARG A 364 23.61 18.17 11.56
CA ARG A 364 23.58 18.09 10.09
C ARG A 364 23.69 16.66 9.57
N ILE A 365 24.68 15.91 10.05
CA ILE A 365 24.88 14.51 9.64
C ILE A 365 23.66 13.66 10.06
N ALA A 366 23.15 13.85 11.28
CA ALA A 366 21.95 13.15 11.73
C ALA A 366 20.72 13.45 10.85
N TRP A 367 20.52 14.70 10.43
CA TRP A 367 19.44 15.06 9.51
C TRP A 367 19.59 14.41 8.13
N ILE A 368 20.80 14.35 7.56
CA ILE A 368 21.04 13.69 6.26
C ILE A 368 20.75 12.18 6.34
N PHE A 369 21.16 11.51 7.41
CA PHE A 369 20.84 10.09 7.61
C PHE A 369 19.34 9.87 7.86
N LEU A 370 18.70 10.75 8.65
CA LEU A 370 17.27 10.69 8.90
C LEU A 370 16.48 10.80 7.59
N THR A 371 16.86 11.70 6.70
CA THR A 371 16.14 11.94 5.44
C THR A 371 16.36 10.81 4.43
N ALA A 372 17.58 10.27 4.34
CA ALA A 372 17.89 9.10 3.53
C ALA A 372 17.11 7.84 3.97
N THR A 373 16.88 7.70 5.28
CA THR A 373 16.16 6.54 5.86
C THR A 373 14.64 6.72 5.92
N PHE A 374 14.14 7.95 5.78
CA PHE A 374 12.71 8.25 5.78
C PHE A 374 11.99 7.78 4.50
N MET A 375 12.68 7.80 3.34
CA MET A 375 12.08 7.42 2.06
C MET A 375 11.65 5.94 1.99
N PRO A 376 12.48 4.95 2.38
CA PRO A 376 12.05 3.55 2.45
C PRO A 376 10.86 3.34 3.39
N LEU A 377 10.82 4.08 4.50
CA LEU A 377 9.77 3.96 5.50
C LEU A 377 8.40 4.46 4.99
N LEU A 378 8.40 5.58 4.25
CA LEU A 378 7.19 6.08 3.59
C LEU A 378 6.70 5.13 2.49
N SER A 379 7.62 4.54 1.73
CA SER A 379 7.26 3.49 0.76
C SER A 379 6.60 2.30 1.45
N LEU A 380 7.07 1.92 2.64
CA LEU A 380 6.50 0.84 3.43
C LEU A 380 5.08 1.16 3.95
N ILE A 381 4.80 2.42 4.29
CA ILE A 381 3.45 2.87 4.67
C ILE A 381 2.49 2.84 3.47
N SER A 382 2.95 3.26 2.27
CA SER A 382 2.14 3.19 1.03
C SER A 382 1.81 1.74 0.70
N ILE A 383 2.81 0.85 0.70
CA ILE A 383 2.63 -0.59 0.50
C ILE A 383 1.68 -1.15 1.56
N GLY A 384 1.79 -0.72 2.82
CA GLY A 384 0.90 -1.13 3.90
C GLY A 384 -0.56 -0.75 3.65
N LYS A 385 -0.84 0.45 3.12
CA LYS A 385 -2.20 0.86 2.74
C LYS A 385 -2.75 0.04 1.57
N SER A 386 -1.94 -0.13 0.53
CA SER A 386 -2.30 -0.96 -0.63
C SER A 386 -2.61 -2.41 -0.19
N PHE A 387 -1.78 -2.97 0.71
CA PHE A 387 -2.00 -4.28 1.30
C PHE A 387 -3.30 -4.37 2.12
N ILE A 388 -3.63 -3.35 2.91
CA ILE A 388 -4.91 -3.31 3.66
C ILE A 388 -6.09 -3.38 2.70
N ASN A 389 -6.09 -2.58 1.63
CA ASN A 389 -7.17 -2.58 0.65
C ASN A 389 -7.28 -3.93 -0.07
N HIS A 390 -6.15 -4.51 -0.47
CA HIS A 390 -6.13 -5.84 -1.07
C HIS A 390 -6.62 -6.94 -0.11
N GLU A 391 -6.26 -6.88 1.17
CA GLU A 391 -6.76 -7.81 2.19
C GLU A 391 -8.26 -7.65 2.41
N GLU A 392 -8.78 -6.41 2.42
CA GLU A 392 -10.21 -6.14 2.53
C GLU A 392 -10.99 -6.77 1.37
N THR A 393 -10.52 -6.56 0.13
CA THR A 393 -11.12 -7.18 -1.06
C THR A 393 -11.04 -8.70 -0.99
N ARG A 394 -9.86 -9.27 -0.66
CA ARG A 394 -9.67 -10.72 -0.56
C ARG A 394 -10.57 -11.35 0.50
N LEU A 395 -10.70 -10.72 1.67
CA LEU A 395 -11.56 -11.20 2.75
C LEU A 395 -13.04 -11.12 2.37
N SER A 396 -13.44 -10.05 1.68
CA SER A 396 -14.81 -9.87 1.20
C SER A 396 -15.15 -10.88 0.11
N GLU A 397 -14.26 -11.12 -0.86
CA GLU A 397 -14.42 -12.17 -1.88
C GLU A 397 -14.47 -13.56 -1.24
N SER A 398 -13.59 -13.84 -0.27
CA SER A 398 -13.62 -15.10 0.46
C SER A 398 -14.94 -15.30 1.21
N ALA A 399 -15.49 -14.23 1.79
CA ALA A 399 -16.82 -14.26 2.40
C ALA A 399 -17.89 -14.59 1.35
N PHE A 400 -17.89 -13.92 0.19
CA PHE A 400 -18.83 -14.23 -0.89
C PHE A 400 -18.70 -15.66 -1.43
N VAL A 401 -17.49 -16.20 -1.56
CA VAL A 401 -17.28 -17.61 -1.95
C VAL A 401 -17.91 -18.55 -0.94
N LYS A 402 -17.72 -18.31 0.36
CA LYS A 402 -18.37 -19.11 1.42
C LYS A 402 -19.89 -18.95 1.40
N MET A 403 -20.39 -17.74 1.21
CA MET A 403 -21.83 -17.46 1.08
C MET A 403 -22.42 -18.21 -0.12
N ARG A 404 -21.72 -18.24 -1.27
CA ARG A 404 -22.14 -19.01 -2.46
C ARG A 404 -22.12 -20.51 -2.20
N GLN A 405 -21.08 -21.05 -1.57
CA GLN A 405 -21.02 -22.46 -1.16
C GLN A 405 -22.15 -22.82 -0.19
N ALA A 406 -22.45 -21.95 0.77
CA ALA A 406 -23.58 -22.13 1.67
C ALA A 406 -24.92 -22.12 0.90
N MET A 407 -25.04 -21.29 -0.13
CA MET A 407 -26.22 -21.24 -1.00
C MET A 407 -26.35 -22.48 -1.88
N GLU A 408 -25.25 -23.04 -2.36
CA GLU A 408 -25.23 -24.33 -3.05
C GLU A 408 -25.58 -25.49 -2.12
N ALA A 409 -25.04 -25.50 -0.90
CA ALA A 409 -25.42 -26.48 0.12
C ALA A 409 -26.89 -26.36 0.50
N LEU A 410 -27.43 -25.15 0.57
CA LEU A 410 -28.86 -24.90 0.77
C LEU A 410 -29.68 -25.41 -0.43
N ASN A 411 -29.20 -25.22 -1.65
CA ASN A 411 -29.83 -25.75 -2.86
C ASN A 411 -29.85 -27.29 -2.87
N LEU A 412 -28.76 -27.94 -2.47
CA LEU A 412 -28.68 -29.40 -2.32
C LEU A 412 -29.59 -29.92 -1.19
N ARG A 413 -29.60 -29.25 -0.02
CA ARG A 413 -30.53 -29.58 1.07
C ARG A 413 -31.98 -29.43 0.64
N TYR A 414 -32.30 -28.41 -0.16
CA TYR A 414 -33.65 -28.26 -0.70
C TYR A 414 -34.03 -29.46 -1.57
N GLN A 415 -33.10 -30.01 -2.35
CA GLN A 415 -33.35 -31.24 -3.12
C GLN A 415 -33.72 -32.43 -2.22
N ASP A 416 -33.22 -32.49 -0.99
CA ASP A 416 -33.54 -33.53 -0.01
C ASP A 416 -34.84 -33.27 0.79
N THR A 417 -35.39 -32.04 0.74
CA THR A 417 -36.65 -31.66 1.43
C THR A 417 -37.79 -32.66 1.26
N PRO A 418 -38.06 -33.18 0.05
CA PRO A 418 -39.17 -34.12 -0.13
C PRO A 418 -39.01 -35.35 0.76
N ARG A 419 -37.80 -35.89 0.90
CA ARG A 419 -37.49 -37.05 1.76
C ARG A 419 -37.70 -36.74 3.24
N ILE A 420 -37.37 -35.52 3.68
CA ILE A 420 -37.56 -35.08 5.07
C ILE A 420 -39.05 -34.90 5.38
N THR A 421 -39.79 -34.34 4.43
CA THR A 421 -41.23 -34.02 4.59
C THR A 421 -42.10 -35.25 4.43
N GLU A 422 -41.67 -36.23 3.65
CA GLU A 422 -42.38 -37.48 3.38
C GLU A 422 -42.88 -38.17 4.66
N LYS A 423 -42.01 -38.39 5.65
CA LYS A 423 -42.41 -39.05 6.90
C LYS A 423 -43.42 -38.24 7.70
N ILE A 424 -43.21 -36.92 7.80
CA ILE A 424 -44.08 -36.02 8.55
C ILE A 424 -45.46 -35.97 7.89
N LEU A 425 -45.49 -35.78 6.57
CA LEU A 425 -46.72 -35.76 5.79
C LEU A 425 -47.45 -37.11 5.85
N PHE A 426 -46.72 -38.22 5.79
CA PHE A 426 -47.29 -39.56 5.96
C PHE A 426 -47.97 -39.73 7.31
N GLU A 427 -47.33 -39.31 8.41
CA GLU A 427 -47.92 -39.36 9.76
C GLU A 427 -49.14 -38.44 9.89
N GLU A 428 -49.09 -37.22 9.34
CA GLU A 428 -50.22 -36.29 9.32
C GLU A 428 -51.42 -36.84 8.53
N LEU A 429 -51.17 -37.43 7.36
CA LEU A 429 -52.22 -38.05 6.55
C LEU A 429 -52.80 -39.30 7.24
N LEU A 430 -51.97 -40.15 7.85
CA LEU A 430 -52.46 -41.29 8.62
C LEU A 430 -53.34 -40.87 9.80
N ASN A 431 -52.97 -39.80 10.51
CA ASN A 431 -53.77 -39.27 11.60
C ASN A 431 -55.14 -38.73 11.13
N LEU A 432 -55.21 -38.14 9.93
CA LEU A 432 -56.45 -37.67 9.31
C LEU A 432 -57.32 -38.82 8.77
N ILE A 433 -56.71 -39.89 8.26
CA ILE A 433 -57.40 -41.06 7.70
C ILE A 433 -57.94 -41.97 8.83
N GLY A 434 -57.23 -42.10 9.96
CA GLY A 434 -57.63 -42.91 11.10
C GLY A 434 -57.16 -44.38 11.03
N LYS A 435 -57.56 -45.20 12.03
CA LYS A 435 -57.21 -46.64 12.10
C LYS A 435 -58.29 -47.51 11.42
N PRO A 436 -57.91 -48.62 10.74
CA PRO A 436 -58.86 -49.51 10.05
C PRO A 436 -59.88 -50.17 11.00
N PRO A 437 -61.08 -50.56 10.50
CA PRO A 437 -61.50 -50.53 9.10
C PRO A 437 -62.01 -49.15 8.65
N ILE A 438 -61.50 -48.68 7.51
CA ILE A 438 -61.87 -47.39 6.92
C ILE A 438 -62.70 -47.65 5.67
N SER A 439 -63.84 -46.95 5.52
CA SER A 439 -64.70 -47.02 4.34
C SER A 439 -64.28 -46.03 3.25
N GLU A 440 -64.62 -46.33 1.99
CA GLU A 440 -64.27 -45.48 0.83
C GLU A 440 -64.79 -44.03 0.94
N GLN A 441 -65.98 -43.84 1.53
CA GLN A 441 -66.54 -42.50 1.80
C GLN A 441 -65.78 -41.74 2.91
N SER A 442 -65.28 -42.47 3.92
CA SER A 442 -64.48 -41.86 4.99
C SER A 442 -63.12 -41.39 4.47
N ILE A 443 -62.48 -42.17 3.60
CA ILE A 443 -61.20 -41.79 2.95
C ILE A 443 -61.39 -40.54 2.11
N LYS A 444 -62.44 -40.50 1.29
CA LYS A 444 -62.76 -39.32 0.48
C LYS A 444 -62.86 -38.07 1.35
N LYS A 445 -63.65 -38.12 2.44
CA LYS A 445 -63.82 -37.00 3.36
C LYS A 445 -62.51 -36.57 4.04
N SER A 446 -61.68 -37.51 4.47
CA SER A 446 -60.38 -37.22 5.10
C SER A 446 -59.39 -36.59 4.11
N LEU A 447 -59.38 -37.04 2.85
CA LEU A 447 -58.51 -36.48 1.81
C LEU A 447 -59.00 -35.10 1.33
N ASP A 448 -60.31 -34.89 1.22
CA ASP A 448 -60.90 -33.58 0.94
C ASP A 448 -60.55 -32.59 2.08
N GLN A 449 -60.59 -33.05 3.36
CA GLN A 449 -60.10 -32.27 4.49
C GLN A 449 -58.58 -31.99 4.44
N ALA A 450 -57.78 -32.94 3.94
CA ALA A 450 -56.34 -32.74 3.75
C ALA A 450 -56.03 -31.70 2.64
N ILE A 451 -56.87 -31.61 1.60
CA ILE A 451 -56.83 -30.55 0.59
C ILE A 451 -57.18 -29.20 1.23
N ASP A 452 -58.24 -29.13 2.03
CA ASP A 452 -58.65 -27.91 2.74
C ASP A 452 -57.54 -27.39 3.69
N LEU A 453 -56.84 -28.30 4.36
CA LEU A 453 -55.68 -28.01 5.20
C LEU A 453 -54.40 -27.69 4.40
N LYS A 454 -54.44 -27.76 3.06
CA LYS A 454 -53.31 -27.52 2.14
C LYS A 454 -52.12 -28.46 2.38
N LEU A 455 -52.37 -29.68 2.87
CA LEU A 455 -51.33 -30.71 3.01
C LEU A 455 -51.03 -31.37 1.66
N ILE A 456 -52.06 -31.49 0.83
CA ILE A 456 -52.02 -32.18 -0.46
C ILE A 456 -52.74 -31.34 -1.50
N GLU A 457 -52.33 -31.44 -2.76
CA GLU A 457 -52.97 -30.68 -3.85
C GLU A 457 -54.06 -31.51 -4.52
N ASN A 458 -53.78 -32.79 -4.75
CA ASN A 458 -54.68 -33.73 -5.39
C ASN A 458 -54.42 -35.16 -4.89
N TYR A 459 -55.40 -36.05 -5.04
CA TYR A 459 -55.23 -37.47 -4.75
C TYR A 459 -55.89 -38.37 -5.79
N ALA A 460 -55.40 -39.59 -5.90
CA ALA A 460 -56.01 -40.68 -6.65
C ALA A 460 -55.90 -42.00 -5.85
N VAL A 461 -56.99 -42.75 -5.77
CA VAL A 461 -57.05 -44.06 -5.10
C VAL A 461 -57.30 -45.13 -6.13
N THR A 462 -56.49 -46.17 -6.14
CA THR A 462 -56.67 -47.30 -7.04
C THR A 462 -57.50 -48.42 -6.43
N ASN A 463 -58.13 -49.21 -7.29
CA ASN A 463 -58.73 -50.49 -6.92
C ASN A 463 -57.66 -51.60 -6.89
N GLU A 464 -58.10 -52.84 -6.60
CA GLU A 464 -57.26 -54.04 -6.49
C GLU A 464 -56.39 -54.33 -7.71
N VAL A 465 -56.79 -53.86 -8.90
CA VAL A 465 -56.12 -54.11 -10.19
C VAL A 465 -55.23 -52.91 -10.60
N GLY A 466 -55.03 -51.94 -9.70
CA GLY A 466 -54.24 -50.74 -9.96
C GLY A 466 -54.92 -49.71 -10.87
N LYS A 467 -56.23 -49.86 -11.17
CA LYS A 467 -56.99 -48.83 -11.90
C LYS A 467 -57.49 -47.75 -10.97
N ILE A 468 -57.46 -46.50 -11.41
CA ILE A 468 -57.96 -45.38 -10.58
C ILE A 468 -59.47 -45.51 -10.39
N SER A 469 -59.89 -45.58 -9.13
CA SER A 469 -61.28 -45.72 -8.69
C SER A 469 -61.87 -44.41 -8.18
N LEU A 470 -61.08 -43.64 -7.42
CA LEU A 470 -61.45 -42.34 -6.85
C LEU A 470 -60.33 -41.33 -7.15
N THR A 471 -60.68 -40.08 -7.45
CA THR A 471 -59.69 -39.02 -7.68
C THR A 471 -60.30 -37.66 -7.37
N SER A 472 -59.49 -36.73 -6.86
CA SER A 472 -59.87 -35.31 -6.74
C SER A 472 -59.58 -34.52 -8.01
N TRP A 473 -58.76 -35.05 -8.92
CA TRP A 473 -58.56 -34.45 -10.24
C TRP A 473 -59.77 -34.65 -11.14
N GLU A 474 -60.45 -33.55 -11.46
CA GLU A 474 -61.50 -33.54 -12.47
C GLU A 474 -60.90 -33.69 -13.88
N ASN A 475 -61.29 -34.76 -14.59
CA ASN A 475 -60.80 -35.14 -15.92
C ASN A 475 -59.26 -35.29 -16.01
N LEU A 476 -58.74 -36.27 -15.28
CA LEU A 476 -57.35 -36.68 -15.33
C LEU A 476 -56.89 -36.96 -16.77
N ASP A 477 -55.83 -36.27 -17.22
CA ASP A 477 -55.22 -36.46 -18.54
C ASP A 477 -54.96 -37.95 -18.77
N PRO A 478 -55.39 -38.56 -19.90
CA PRO A 478 -55.20 -39.98 -20.16
C PRO A 478 -53.75 -40.45 -20.01
N ALA A 479 -52.77 -39.60 -20.30
CA ALA A 479 -51.36 -39.90 -20.11
C ALA A 479 -50.96 -39.95 -18.63
N ILE A 480 -51.40 -38.97 -17.84
CA ILE A 480 -51.15 -38.92 -16.39
C ILE A 480 -51.88 -40.05 -15.68
N LYS A 481 -53.13 -40.33 -16.10
CA LYS A 481 -53.91 -41.47 -15.66
C LYS A 481 -53.17 -42.78 -15.89
N ARG A 482 -52.70 -43.00 -17.12
CA ARG A 482 -51.95 -44.22 -17.48
C ARG A 482 -50.64 -44.33 -16.70
N MET A 483 -49.95 -43.21 -16.49
CA MET A 483 -48.73 -43.17 -15.66
C MET A 483 -49.01 -43.57 -14.20
N PHE A 484 -50.09 -43.10 -13.59
CA PHE A 484 -50.49 -43.49 -12.23
C PHE A 484 -50.94 -44.94 -12.13
N GLU A 485 -51.74 -45.41 -13.10
CA GLU A 485 -52.17 -46.81 -13.18
C GLU A 485 -50.95 -47.74 -13.34
N MET A 486 -49.97 -47.40 -14.18
CA MET A 486 -48.74 -48.18 -14.34
C MET A 486 -47.82 -48.09 -13.10
N THR A 487 -47.72 -46.93 -12.45
CA THR A 487 -46.90 -46.76 -11.23
C THR A 487 -47.46 -47.58 -10.06
N THR A 488 -48.79 -47.66 -9.94
CA THR A 488 -49.47 -48.41 -8.87
C THR A 488 -49.49 -49.91 -9.14
N GLN A 489 -49.69 -50.32 -10.40
CA GLN A 489 -49.48 -51.71 -10.84
C GLN A 489 -48.04 -52.17 -10.57
N ARG A 490 -47.03 -51.31 -10.82
CA ARG A 490 -45.63 -51.58 -10.46
C ARG A 490 -45.42 -51.67 -8.95
N GLY A 491 -46.08 -50.83 -8.14
CA GLY A 491 -46.02 -50.90 -6.67
C GLY A 491 -46.54 -52.24 -6.13
N GLN A 492 -47.68 -52.69 -6.63
CA GLN A 492 -48.25 -54.00 -6.29
C GLN A 492 -47.37 -55.16 -6.79
N GLN A 493 -46.92 -55.11 -8.05
CA GLN A 493 -46.01 -56.12 -8.61
C GLN A 493 -44.68 -56.18 -7.84
N PHE A 494 -44.13 -55.05 -7.40
CA PHE A 494 -42.90 -54.99 -6.61
C PHE A 494 -43.09 -55.59 -5.21
N GLU A 495 -44.21 -55.35 -4.52
CA GLU A 495 -44.52 -56.02 -3.24
C GLU A 495 -44.68 -57.55 -3.41
N ASP A 496 -45.29 -57.99 -4.51
CA ASP A 496 -45.39 -59.42 -4.87
C ASP A 496 -44.03 -60.02 -5.28
N TYR A 497 -43.12 -59.24 -5.86
CA TYR A 497 -41.81 -59.67 -6.38
C TYR A 497 -40.63 -59.50 -5.41
N VAL A 498 -40.72 -58.68 -4.36
CA VAL A 498 -39.68 -58.61 -3.30
C VAL A 498 -39.53 -59.97 -2.58
N GLN A 499 -40.49 -60.89 -2.77
CA GLN A 499 -40.36 -62.29 -2.39
C GLN A 499 -39.62 -63.17 -3.43
N LYS A 500 -39.41 -62.71 -4.67
CA LYS A 500 -38.82 -63.45 -5.80
C LYS A 500 -38.12 -62.56 -6.87
N ALA A 501 -36.80 -62.41 -6.74
CA ALA A 501 -35.80 -62.44 -7.84
C ALA A 501 -35.28 -61.17 -8.57
N ASP A 502 -33.97 -61.31 -8.89
CA ASP A 502 -33.00 -60.79 -9.88
C ASP A 502 -33.17 -59.50 -10.74
N SER A 503 -31.99 -58.92 -11.05
CA SER A 503 -31.72 -57.56 -11.54
C SER A 503 -31.97 -57.26 -13.03
N GLY A 504 -32.35 -58.24 -13.87
CA GLY A 504 -32.49 -58.04 -15.33
C GLY A 504 -33.80 -57.36 -15.78
N VAL A 505 -34.87 -57.54 -15.00
CA VAL A 505 -36.21 -56.98 -15.31
C VAL A 505 -36.27 -55.47 -15.05
N GLN A 506 -35.43 -54.98 -14.14
CA GLN A 506 -35.39 -53.56 -13.75
C GLN A 506 -34.88 -52.68 -14.89
N GLN A 507 -33.91 -53.17 -15.67
CA GLN A 507 -33.32 -52.44 -16.79
C GLN A 507 -34.29 -52.29 -17.98
N PHE A 508 -35.02 -53.36 -18.31
CA PHE A 508 -36.04 -53.34 -19.38
C PHE A 508 -37.23 -52.41 -19.05
N ILE A 509 -37.67 -52.41 -17.78
CA ILE A 509 -38.76 -51.55 -17.32
C ILE A 509 -38.35 -50.07 -17.30
N ASP A 510 -37.09 -49.76 -16.95
CA ASP A 510 -36.59 -48.39 -16.94
C ASP A 510 -36.40 -47.86 -18.38
N GLU A 511 -36.12 -48.72 -19.36
CA GLU A 511 -36.11 -48.39 -20.80
C GLU A 511 -37.53 -48.08 -21.31
N GLU A 512 -38.52 -48.93 -21.04
CA GLU A 512 -39.91 -48.74 -21.50
C GLU A 512 -40.56 -47.49 -20.86
N LEU A 513 -40.28 -47.23 -19.58
CA LEU A 513 -40.70 -45.99 -18.93
C LEU A 513 -39.97 -44.77 -19.48
N SER A 514 -38.69 -44.88 -19.82
CA SER A 514 -37.96 -43.78 -20.46
C SER A 514 -38.53 -43.45 -21.82
N GLU A 515 -38.91 -44.44 -22.63
CA GLU A 515 -39.57 -44.25 -23.93
C GLU A 515 -40.95 -43.59 -23.79
N ILE A 516 -41.77 -44.03 -22.83
CA ILE A 516 -43.08 -43.41 -22.56
C ILE A 516 -42.91 -41.97 -22.04
N MET A 517 -41.94 -41.72 -21.17
CA MET A 517 -41.66 -40.38 -20.66
C MET A 517 -41.11 -39.45 -21.75
N LEU A 518 -40.29 -39.95 -22.68
CA LEU A 518 -39.88 -39.26 -23.90
C LEU A 518 -41.08 -38.90 -24.77
N ALA A 519 -42.01 -39.83 -24.97
CA ALA A 519 -43.25 -39.60 -25.72
C ALA A 519 -44.15 -38.52 -25.06
N LEU A 520 -44.04 -38.35 -23.73
CA LEU A 520 -44.74 -37.33 -22.96
C LEU A 520 -43.94 -36.03 -22.76
N ASN A 521 -42.76 -35.91 -23.38
CA ASN A 521 -41.80 -34.81 -23.18
C ASN A 521 -41.54 -34.53 -21.69
N SER A 522 -41.30 -35.61 -20.96
CA SER A 522 -41.27 -35.70 -19.50
C SER A 522 -39.98 -36.38 -19.04
N LYS A 523 -39.51 -36.09 -17.83
CA LYS A 523 -38.28 -36.70 -17.27
C LYS A 523 -38.57 -37.28 -15.90
N LEU A 524 -38.02 -38.47 -15.65
CA LEU A 524 -38.17 -39.20 -14.40
C LEU A 524 -36.82 -39.24 -13.68
N ASP A 525 -36.83 -38.95 -12.38
CA ASP A 525 -35.65 -39.03 -11.51
C ASP A 525 -35.86 -40.14 -10.47
N PHE A 526 -35.30 -41.32 -10.75
CA PHE A 526 -35.32 -42.48 -9.85
C PHE A 526 -34.15 -42.49 -8.86
N SER A 527 -33.24 -41.50 -8.91
CA SER A 527 -32.06 -41.47 -8.04
C SER A 527 -32.38 -41.28 -6.55
N ARG A 528 -33.65 -41.05 -6.21
CA ARG A 528 -34.14 -40.75 -4.86
C ARG A 528 -34.81 -42.01 -4.26
N PRO A 529 -34.21 -42.66 -3.24
CA PRO A 529 -34.73 -43.89 -2.65
C PRO A 529 -35.81 -43.61 -1.58
N SER A 530 -36.95 -43.05 -2.01
CA SER A 530 -38.13 -42.71 -1.17
C SER A 530 -39.43 -43.26 -1.76
N PHE A 531 -40.50 -43.41 -0.97
CA PHE A 531 -41.88 -43.67 -1.46
C PHE A 531 -42.45 -42.46 -2.22
N LEU A 532 -41.81 -41.31 -2.06
CA LEU A 532 -42.02 -40.09 -2.82
C LEU A 532 -41.25 -40.14 -4.15
N ARG A 533 -42.00 -40.04 -5.26
CA ARG A 533 -41.51 -40.02 -6.63
C ARG A 533 -41.69 -38.64 -7.25
N TYR A 534 -40.70 -38.20 -8.01
CA TYR A 534 -40.71 -36.91 -8.69
C TYR A 534 -40.94 -37.10 -10.19
N TYR A 535 -41.90 -36.35 -10.72
CA TYR A 535 -42.27 -36.41 -12.13
C TYR A 535 -42.28 -34.99 -12.71
N ALA A 536 -41.52 -34.80 -13.79
CA ALA A 536 -41.61 -33.61 -14.61
C ALA A 536 -42.47 -33.93 -15.83
N VAL A 537 -43.72 -33.48 -15.85
CA VAL A 537 -44.67 -33.75 -16.95
C VAL A 537 -44.98 -32.47 -17.69
N GLN A 538 -44.56 -32.35 -18.96
CA GLN A 538 -44.82 -31.16 -19.79
C GLN A 538 -44.52 -29.84 -19.07
N ASP A 539 -43.32 -29.75 -18.48
CA ASP A 539 -42.86 -28.63 -17.65
C ASP A 539 -43.59 -28.35 -16.33
N GLN A 540 -44.58 -29.18 -15.96
CA GLN A 540 -45.15 -29.19 -14.61
C GLN A 540 -44.41 -30.19 -13.74
N HIS A 541 -43.87 -29.70 -12.63
CA HIS A 541 -43.08 -30.47 -11.69
C HIS A 541 -43.99 -30.89 -10.56
N MET A 542 -44.20 -32.19 -10.44
CA MET A 542 -45.15 -32.74 -9.48
C MET A 542 -44.43 -33.77 -8.61
N TYR A 543 -44.65 -33.63 -7.31
CA TYR A 543 -44.18 -34.57 -6.31
C TYR A 543 -45.37 -35.46 -5.94
N PHE A 544 -45.21 -36.77 -6.12
CA PHE A 544 -46.23 -37.75 -5.75
C PHE A 544 -45.71 -38.68 -4.67
N MET A 545 -46.57 -38.99 -3.71
CA MET A 545 -46.32 -40.00 -2.70
C MET A 545 -47.35 -41.11 -2.86
N ASN A 546 -46.89 -42.37 -2.86
CA ASN A 546 -47.76 -43.53 -2.85
C ASN A 546 -47.85 -44.12 -1.44
N ILE A 547 -49.06 -44.26 -0.91
CA ILE A 547 -49.36 -44.78 0.41
C ILE A 547 -50.26 -46.01 0.26
N HIS A 548 -49.87 -47.14 0.85
CA HIS A 548 -50.75 -48.31 0.92
C HIS A 548 -51.69 -48.19 2.13
N VAL A 549 -53.00 -48.23 1.87
CA VAL A 549 -54.04 -48.12 2.90
C VAL A 549 -54.96 -49.33 2.85
N ASN A 550 -55.38 -49.83 4.01
CA ASN A 550 -56.31 -50.95 4.12
C ASN A 550 -57.74 -50.42 4.23
N VAL A 551 -58.51 -50.61 3.17
CA VAL A 551 -59.90 -50.14 3.02
C VAL A 551 -60.78 -51.38 2.94
N ASP A 552 -61.68 -51.57 3.91
CA ASP A 552 -62.59 -52.72 3.94
C ASP A 552 -61.91 -54.11 3.82
N SER A 553 -60.73 -54.30 4.43
CA SER A 553 -59.89 -55.52 4.39
C SER A 553 -59.12 -55.74 3.08
N ILE A 554 -59.10 -54.75 2.18
CA ILE A 554 -58.39 -54.77 0.90
C ILE A 554 -57.32 -53.68 0.89
N VAL A 555 -56.08 -54.04 0.51
CA VAL A 555 -54.98 -53.07 0.36
C VAL A 555 -55.16 -52.30 -0.95
N ARG A 556 -55.23 -50.97 -0.85
CA ARG A 556 -55.34 -50.03 -1.98
C ARG A 556 -54.16 -49.06 -1.98
N SER A 557 -53.76 -48.60 -3.17
CA SER A 557 -52.73 -47.57 -3.33
C SER A 557 -53.37 -46.18 -3.39
N LEU A 558 -52.96 -45.31 -2.48
CA LEU A 558 -53.33 -43.90 -2.39
C LEU A 558 -52.16 -43.07 -2.93
N LEU A 559 -52.35 -42.50 -4.10
CA LEU A 559 -51.44 -41.53 -4.70
C LEU A 559 -51.85 -40.13 -4.27
N VAL A 560 -50.88 -39.37 -3.80
CA VAL A 560 -51.08 -38.02 -3.28
C VAL A 560 -50.10 -37.07 -3.95
N GLN A 561 -50.60 -35.98 -4.53
CA GLN A 561 -49.79 -34.86 -5.00
C GLN A 561 -49.43 -33.95 -3.82
N ILE A 562 -48.13 -33.74 -3.63
CA ILE A 562 -47.62 -32.80 -2.65
C ILE A 562 -47.43 -31.46 -3.35
N PRO A 563 -48.06 -30.38 -2.86
CA PRO A 563 -47.89 -29.09 -3.48
C PRO A 563 -46.50 -28.51 -3.20
N GLU A 564 -45.92 -27.85 -4.21
CA GLU A 564 -44.57 -27.26 -4.11
C GLU A 564 -44.45 -26.29 -2.92
N HIS A 565 -45.50 -25.49 -2.66
CA HIS A 565 -45.52 -24.57 -1.51
C HIS A 565 -45.44 -25.28 -0.14
N HIS A 566 -45.96 -26.51 -0.02
CA HIS A 566 -45.89 -27.26 1.22
C HIS A 566 -44.46 -27.76 1.45
N LEU A 567 -43.77 -28.18 0.38
CA LEU A 567 -42.35 -28.52 0.44
C LEU A 567 -41.50 -27.30 0.79
N GLU A 568 -41.75 -26.15 0.17
CA GLU A 568 -41.02 -24.91 0.43
C GLU A 568 -41.27 -24.38 1.85
N LYS A 569 -42.51 -24.44 2.33
CA LYS A 569 -42.87 -24.07 3.71
C LYS A 569 -42.28 -25.03 4.73
N SER A 570 -42.32 -26.34 4.47
CA SER A 570 -41.71 -27.36 5.31
C SER A 570 -40.19 -27.20 5.35
N PHE A 571 -39.56 -26.99 4.19
CA PHE A 571 -38.13 -26.68 4.08
C PHE A 571 -37.78 -25.45 4.89
N ALA A 572 -38.48 -24.33 4.67
CA ALA A 572 -38.25 -23.09 5.40
C ALA A 572 -38.39 -23.33 6.91
N LYS A 573 -39.51 -23.90 7.36
CA LYS A 573 -39.78 -24.19 8.77
C LYS A 573 -38.73 -25.12 9.39
N ASN A 574 -38.27 -26.11 8.65
CA ASN A 574 -37.22 -27.03 9.09
C ASN A 574 -35.87 -26.34 9.14
N GLU A 575 -35.46 -25.63 8.10
CA GLU A 575 -34.22 -24.83 8.10
C GLU A 575 -34.24 -23.75 9.22
N PHE A 576 -35.40 -23.17 9.53
CA PHE A 576 -35.57 -22.27 10.67
C PHE A 576 -35.49 -22.98 12.04
N LYS A 577 -35.91 -24.25 12.15
CA LYS A 577 -35.95 -25.04 13.41
C LYS A 577 -34.70 -25.88 13.68
N SER A 578 -34.21 -26.60 12.68
CA SER A 578 -33.12 -27.59 12.76
C SER A 578 -31.76 -26.93 12.58
N ASN A 579 -31.68 -25.94 11.70
CA ASN A 579 -30.51 -25.09 11.55
C ASN A 579 -30.62 -23.97 12.58
N LYS A 580 -29.97 -24.19 13.74
CA LYS A 580 -29.71 -23.19 14.79
C LYS A 580 -29.19 -21.83 14.26
N LEU A 581 -28.75 -21.77 13.00
CA LEU A 581 -28.33 -20.60 12.24
C LEU A 581 -29.36 -19.45 12.18
N ALA A 582 -30.67 -19.70 12.32
CA ALA A 582 -31.67 -18.63 12.27
C ALA A 582 -32.13 -18.11 13.65
N THR A 583 -31.82 -18.79 14.76
CA THR A 583 -32.36 -18.40 16.09
C THR A 583 -31.44 -18.64 17.30
N GLN A 584 -30.27 -19.26 17.16
CA GLN A 584 -29.32 -19.42 18.26
C GLN A 584 -27.98 -18.75 17.92
N ASP A 585 -27.96 -17.43 17.98
CA ASP A 585 -26.89 -16.60 18.58
C ASP A 585 -27.21 -15.10 18.36
N ILE A 586 -28.39 -14.67 18.83
CA ILE A 586 -28.69 -13.23 19.03
C ILE A 586 -27.96 -12.70 20.28
N LYS A 587 -27.17 -13.55 20.95
CA LYS A 587 -26.16 -13.16 21.93
C LYS A 587 -24.79 -13.36 21.29
N GLU A 588 -24.12 -12.25 20.99
CA GLU A 588 -22.82 -12.08 20.33
C GLU A 588 -22.82 -12.03 18.78
N ASP A 589 -22.98 -10.81 18.23
CA ASP A 589 -22.35 -10.29 17.00
C ASP A 589 -22.41 -11.11 15.68
N LYS A 590 -23.44 -11.94 15.46
CA LYS A 590 -23.64 -12.65 14.18
C LYS A 590 -25.08 -12.59 13.70
N TYR A 591 -25.35 -11.78 12.69
CA TYR A 591 -26.59 -11.82 11.91
C TYR A 591 -26.42 -12.81 10.74
N GLU A 592 -26.80 -14.07 10.91
CA GLU A 592 -26.74 -15.09 9.85
C GLU A 592 -28.15 -15.47 9.35
N LEU A 593 -28.32 -15.41 8.02
CA LEU A 593 -29.47 -15.84 7.20
C LEU A 593 -30.87 -15.25 7.48
N ALA A 594 -31.43 -14.55 6.48
CA ALA A 594 -32.85 -14.23 6.41
C ALA A 594 -33.47 -14.83 5.14
N PHE A 595 -34.44 -15.75 5.28
CA PHE A 595 -35.17 -16.33 4.14
C PHE A 595 -36.40 -15.48 3.82
N PHE A 596 -36.56 -15.01 2.59
CA PHE A 596 -37.76 -14.27 2.20
C PHE A 596 -38.76 -15.20 1.52
N SER A 597 -40.01 -15.31 2.00
CA SER A 597 -41.09 -15.94 1.22
C SER A 597 -42.01 -14.86 0.65
N ALA A 598 -42.41 -15.04 -0.60
CA ALA A 598 -43.29 -14.15 -1.33
C ALA A 598 -44.65 -14.82 -1.56
N ARG A 599 -45.34 -15.22 -0.48
CA ARG A 599 -46.80 -15.34 -0.46
C ARG A 599 -47.36 -15.29 0.96
N GLU A 600 -48.32 -14.38 1.15
CA GLU A 600 -49.22 -14.19 2.30
C GLU A 600 -48.64 -14.45 3.72
N ASN A 601 -48.22 -13.34 4.36
CA ASN A 601 -48.25 -13.10 5.81
C ASN A 601 -47.23 -13.75 6.75
N GLU A 602 -46.14 -14.36 6.27
CA GLU A 602 -44.99 -14.66 7.13
C GLU A 602 -43.69 -14.17 6.48
N THR A 603 -43.36 -12.90 6.68
CA THR A 603 -42.02 -12.37 6.41
C THR A 603 -41.12 -12.73 7.61
N SER A 604 -39.95 -13.31 7.35
CA SER A 604 -38.97 -13.56 8.42
C SER A 604 -38.32 -12.28 8.96
N LEU A 605 -38.29 -11.22 8.12
CA LEU A 605 -37.97 -9.85 8.51
C LEU A 605 -39.29 -9.07 8.63
N PRO A 606 -39.56 -8.37 9.75
CA PRO A 606 -40.71 -7.49 9.83
C PRO A 606 -40.67 -6.47 8.69
N GLU A 607 -41.81 -6.16 8.05
CA GLU A 607 -41.88 -5.16 6.96
C GLU A 607 -41.35 -3.78 7.38
N LEU A 608 -41.27 -3.52 8.69
CA LEU A 608 -40.76 -2.31 9.33
C LEU A 608 -39.24 -2.35 9.61
N SER A 609 -38.52 -3.42 9.22
CA SER A 609 -37.08 -3.51 9.45
C SER A 609 -36.30 -2.53 8.55
N PRO A 610 -35.31 -1.80 9.10
CA PRO A 610 -34.41 -0.95 8.29
C PRO A 610 -33.73 -1.73 7.16
N LEU A 611 -33.37 -2.99 7.43
CA LEU A 611 -32.67 -3.87 6.49
C LEU A 611 -33.57 -4.31 5.33
N TRP A 612 -34.86 -4.50 5.58
CA TRP A 612 -35.82 -4.79 4.50
C TRP A 612 -36.01 -3.57 3.59
N THR A 613 -36.04 -2.36 4.17
CA THR A 613 -36.24 -1.12 3.40
C THR A 613 -35.12 -0.90 2.39
N GLU A 614 -33.88 -1.17 2.78
CA GLU A 614 -32.71 -1.05 1.90
C GLU A 614 -32.58 -2.18 0.87
N LEU A 615 -32.99 -3.42 1.19
CA LEU A 615 -32.81 -4.57 0.29
C LEU A 615 -34.03 -4.92 -0.58
N LYS A 616 -35.20 -4.31 -0.34
CA LYS A 616 -36.46 -4.69 -1.01
C LYS A 616 -36.36 -4.66 -2.53
N ASP A 617 -35.62 -3.70 -3.09
CA ASP A 617 -35.45 -3.56 -4.53
C ASP A 617 -34.52 -4.66 -5.11
N GLU A 618 -33.50 -5.06 -4.37
CA GLU A 618 -32.56 -6.13 -4.69
C GLU A 618 -33.27 -7.49 -4.67
N PHE A 619 -34.12 -7.73 -3.67
CA PHE A 619 -34.98 -8.91 -3.61
C PHE A 619 -35.95 -8.98 -4.80
N ARG A 620 -36.62 -7.86 -5.11
CA ARG A 620 -37.52 -7.76 -6.26
C ARG A 620 -36.76 -8.07 -7.56
N ARG A 621 -35.59 -7.45 -7.75
CA ARG A 621 -34.77 -7.64 -8.94
C ARG A 621 -34.25 -9.07 -9.08
N SER A 622 -33.71 -9.65 -8.01
CA SER A 622 -33.23 -11.04 -8.02
C SER A 622 -34.36 -12.02 -8.35
N LYS A 623 -35.58 -11.79 -7.82
CA LYS A 623 -36.76 -12.60 -8.11
C LYS A 623 -37.24 -12.47 -9.56
N GLU A 624 -37.37 -11.24 -10.07
CA GLU A 624 -37.84 -10.97 -11.43
C GLU A 624 -36.84 -11.45 -12.48
N LEU A 625 -35.55 -11.18 -12.27
CA LEU A 625 -34.51 -11.54 -13.22
C LEU A 625 -34.02 -12.97 -13.05
N LYS A 626 -34.35 -13.67 -11.96
CA LYS A 626 -33.75 -14.98 -11.59
C LYS A 626 -32.22 -14.91 -11.63
N THR A 627 -31.64 -13.89 -11.00
CA THR A 627 -30.19 -13.67 -10.93
C THR A 627 -29.70 -13.56 -9.49
N GLU A 628 -28.42 -13.84 -9.30
CA GLU A 628 -27.71 -13.52 -8.07
C GLU A 628 -27.57 -11.99 -7.93
N GLU A 629 -27.84 -11.47 -6.74
CA GLU A 629 -27.59 -10.08 -6.37
C GLU A 629 -26.74 -10.06 -5.11
N SER A 630 -25.63 -9.32 -5.14
CA SER A 630 -24.72 -9.22 -4.01
C SER A 630 -24.21 -7.80 -3.87
N GLY A 631 -23.89 -7.38 -2.65
CA GLY A 631 -23.39 -6.04 -2.39
C GLY A 631 -23.17 -5.76 -0.92
N LEU A 632 -23.04 -4.47 -0.61
CA LEU A 632 -22.88 -3.94 0.74
C LEU A 632 -24.12 -3.13 1.11
N VAL A 633 -24.65 -3.32 2.31
CA VAL A 633 -25.71 -2.51 2.89
C VAL A 633 -25.26 -1.98 4.24
N THR A 634 -25.53 -0.71 4.54
CA THR A 634 -25.11 -0.09 5.81
C THR A 634 -26.34 0.34 6.61
N ILE A 635 -26.41 -0.06 7.87
CA ILE A 635 -27.54 0.17 8.77
C ILE A 635 -27.00 0.57 10.14
N GLU A 636 -27.44 1.71 10.67
CA GLU A 636 -27.16 2.14 12.06
C GLU A 636 -25.66 2.04 12.48
N ASN A 637 -24.74 2.34 11.55
CA ASN A 637 -23.27 2.25 11.64
C ASN A 637 -22.62 0.86 11.46
N GLU A 638 -23.38 -0.17 11.11
CA GLU A 638 -22.82 -1.47 10.71
C GLU A 638 -22.98 -1.68 9.22
N THR A 639 -21.93 -2.22 8.59
CA THR A 639 -21.97 -2.60 7.17
C THR A 639 -22.06 -4.11 7.05
N PHE A 640 -22.91 -4.57 6.16
CA PHE A 640 -23.17 -5.98 5.90
C PHE A 640 -22.93 -6.31 4.43
N LEU A 641 -22.28 -7.43 4.17
CA LEU A 641 -22.30 -8.08 2.85
C LEU A 641 -23.61 -8.84 2.72
N TYR A 642 -24.32 -8.68 1.61
CA TYR A 642 -25.51 -9.47 1.30
C TYR A 642 -25.32 -10.30 0.04
N LEU A 643 -25.93 -11.48 0.01
CA LEU A 643 -26.03 -12.36 -1.16
C LEU A 643 -27.46 -12.88 -1.26
N ILE A 644 -28.17 -12.50 -2.33
CA ILE A 644 -29.52 -12.94 -2.65
C ILE A 644 -29.43 -13.80 -3.91
N LYS A 645 -29.92 -15.03 -3.85
CA LYS A 645 -29.84 -15.94 -5.01
C LYS A 645 -31.04 -16.89 -5.03
N PRO A 646 -31.77 -16.99 -6.16
CA PRO A 646 -32.79 -18.02 -6.31
C PRO A 646 -32.15 -19.42 -6.31
N LEU A 647 -32.77 -20.36 -5.61
CA LEU A 647 -32.31 -21.75 -5.58
C LEU A 647 -32.69 -22.43 -6.89
N SER A 648 -31.72 -22.95 -7.63
CA SER A 648 -31.99 -23.59 -8.92
C SER A 648 -32.91 -24.80 -8.81
N ALA A 649 -32.94 -25.47 -7.66
CA ALA A 649 -33.83 -26.59 -7.38
C ALA A 649 -35.26 -26.16 -7.01
N MET A 650 -35.48 -24.90 -6.61
CA MET A 650 -36.80 -24.35 -6.27
C MET A 650 -37.39 -23.69 -7.52
N ARG A 651 -38.38 -24.30 -8.16
CA ARG A 651 -38.88 -23.81 -9.45
C ARG A 651 -39.86 -22.66 -9.28
N SER A 652 -40.71 -22.73 -8.26
CA SER A 652 -41.68 -21.66 -7.98
C SER A 652 -40.99 -20.36 -7.53
N ASN A 653 -39.77 -20.46 -6.97
CA ASN A 653 -39.06 -19.35 -6.31
C ASN A 653 -39.98 -18.57 -5.35
N SER A 654 -40.92 -19.27 -4.70
CA SER A 654 -41.77 -18.64 -3.68
C SER A 654 -40.91 -18.16 -2.51
N LEU A 655 -39.77 -18.80 -2.27
CA LEU A 655 -38.79 -18.41 -1.29
C LEU A 655 -37.47 -17.98 -1.95
N LEU A 656 -36.97 -16.81 -1.57
CA LEU A 656 -35.70 -16.25 -1.99
C LEU A 656 -34.77 -16.15 -0.78
N PRO A 657 -33.75 -17.01 -0.67
CA PRO A 657 -32.82 -16.94 0.45
C PRO A 657 -31.90 -15.73 0.30
N CYS A 658 -31.60 -15.08 1.43
CA CYS A 658 -30.60 -14.05 1.55
C CYS A 658 -29.61 -14.39 2.66
N TYR A 659 -28.33 -14.42 2.29
CA TYR A 659 -27.24 -14.52 3.25
C TYR A 659 -26.73 -13.13 3.56
N ILE A 660 -26.58 -12.82 4.84
CA ILE A 660 -26.05 -11.55 5.32
C ILE A 660 -24.82 -11.86 6.18
N PHE A 661 -23.76 -11.08 6.02
CA PHE A 661 -22.50 -11.26 6.73
C PHE A 661 -22.00 -9.91 7.22
N SER A 662 -21.84 -9.75 8.54
CA SER A 662 -21.34 -8.50 9.12
C SER A 662 -19.87 -8.28 8.75
N THR A 663 -19.55 -7.08 8.25
CA THR A 663 -18.15 -6.71 7.98
C THR A 663 -17.38 -6.41 9.25
N ASN A 664 -18.00 -6.38 10.44
CA ASN A 664 -17.30 -6.14 11.71
C ASN A 664 -16.12 -7.11 11.93
N GLN A 665 -16.27 -8.38 11.54
CA GLN A 665 -15.19 -9.37 11.65
C GLN A 665 -14.04 -9.03 10.68
N ILE A 666 -14.34 -8.62 9.46
CA ILE A 666 -13.36 -8.16 8.46
C ILE A 666 -12.67 -6.89 8.99
N ASN A 667 -13.45 -5.91 9.44
CA ASN A 667 -12.99 -4.65 10.02
C ASN A 667 -12.11 -4.86 11.25
N SER A 668 -12.42 -5.84 12.11
CA SER A 668 -11.60 -6.16 13.29
C SER A 668 -10.23 -6.71 12.88
N ARG A 669 -10.17 -7.58 11.85
CA ARG A 669 -8.91 -8.09 11.30
C ARG A 669 -8.10 -6.99 10.62
N ILE A 670 -8.77 -6.15 9.82
CA ILE A 670 -8.16 -4.98 9.17
C ILE A 670 -7.60 -4.03 10.23
N LYS A 671 -8.35 -3.75 11.31
CA LYS A 671 -7.87 -2.93 12.44
C LYS A 671 -6.64 -3.55 13.07
N GLY A 672 -6.61 -4.87 13.29
CA GLY A 672 -5.43 -5.59 13.80
C GLY A 672 -4.20 -5.41 12.90
N VAL A 673 -4.36 -5.61 11.59
CA VAL A 673 -3.30 -5.41 10.60
C VAL A 673 -2.86 -3.95 10.54
N THR A 674 -3.80 -3.00 10.60
CA THR A 674 -3.53 -1.57 10.60
C THR A 674 -2.74 -1.15 11.83
N VAL A 675 -3.13 -1.61 13.02
CA VAL A 675 -2.38 -1.35 14.27
C VAL A 675 -0.98 -1.93 14.18
N LEU A 676 -0.83 -3.15 13.67
CA LEU A 676 0.47 -3.79 13.48
C LEU A 676 1.35 -2.99 12.50
N LEU A 677 0.82 -2.58 11.34
CA LEU A 677 1.53 -1.74 10.37
C LEU A 677 1.92 -0.38 10.96
N VAL A 678 1.01 0.29 11.67
CA VAL A 678 1.29 1.57 12.34
C VAL A 678 2.38 1.39 13.41
N SER A 679 2.32 0.31 14.19
CA SER A 679 3.33 0.01 15.23
C SER A 679 4.71 -0.30 14.64
N LEU A 680 4.78 -1.10 13.58
CA LEU A 680 6.01 -1.37 12.83
C LEU A 680 6.57 -0.09 12.20
N SER A 681 5.71 0.74 11.61
CA SER A 681 6.13 2.03 11.04
C SER A 681 6.71 2.94 12.13
N ALA A 682 6.05 3.03 13.29
CA ALA A 682 6.53 3.81 14.41
C ALA A 682 7.86 3.28 14.98
N ALA A 683 7.98 1.96 15.13
CA ALA A 683 9.22 1.31 15.58
C ALA A 683 10.36 1.54 14.60
N ALA A 684 10.09 1.49 13.29
CA ALA A 684 11.08 1.76 12.27
C ALA A 684 11.50 3.24 12.25
N VAL A 685 10.59 4.21 12.49
CA VAL A 685 10.96 5.63 12.69
C VAL A 685 11.85 5.81 13.91
N LEU A 686 11.52 5.17 15.03
CA LEU A 686 12.36 5.20 16.23
C LEU A 686 13.74 4.59 15.94
N GLY A 687 13.78 3.44 15.26
CA GLY A 687 15.01 2.77 14.85
C GLY A 687 15.88 3.63 13.94
N THR A 688 15.31 4.33 12.96
CA THR A 688 16.06 5.23 12.07
C THR A 688 16.60 6.45 12.80
N ILE A 689 15.85 7.02 13.75
CA ILE A 689 16.33 8.10 14.62
C ILE A 689 17.52 7.61 15.47
N ILE A 690 17.37 6.46 16.13
CA ILE A 690 18.43 5.88 16.98
C ILE A 690 19.68 5.56 16.14
N LEU A 691 19.52 4.89 15.00
CA LEU A 691 20.62 4.55 14.10
C LEU A 691 21.32 5.80 13.55
N SER A 692 20.56 6.83 13.16
CA SER A 692 21.12 8.11 12.70
C SER A 692 21.92 8.80 13.80
N LEU A 693 21.44 8.76 15.05
CA LEU A 693 22.17 9.31 16.20
C LEU A 693 23.43 8.50 16.53
N LEU A 694 23.37 7.17 16.44
CA LEU A 694 24.52 6.28 16.64
C LEU A 694 25.60 6.52 15.58
N LEU A 695 25.24 6.51 14.29
CA LEU A 695 26.16 6.78 13.19
C LEU A 695 26.77 8.18 13.29
N ALA A 696 25.96 9.21 13.60
CA ALA A 696 26.47 10.55 13.81
C ALA A 696 27.44 10.61 15.00
N SER A 697 27.17 9.89 16.09
CA SER A 697 28.07 9.86 17.24
C SER A 697 29.38 9.10 16.97
N GLY A 698 29.32 8.00 16.21
CA GLY A 698 30.49 7.21 15.83
C GLY A 698 31.47 7.99 14.96
N LEU A 699 30.97 8.78 14.01
CA LEU A 699 31.82 9.57 13.11
C LEU A 699 32.38 10.86 13.74
N LEU A 700 31.61 11.52 14.61
CA LEU A 700 31.99 12.85 15.12
C LEU A 700 32.77 12.83 16.44
N GLY A 701 32.63 11.77 17.24
CA GLY A 701 33.42 11.61 18.46
C GLY A 701 34.92 11.71 18.20
N PRO A 702 35.47 10.90 17.27
CA PRO A 702 36.88 10.93 16.89
C PRO A 702 37.38 12.30 16.45
N ILE A 703 36.63 12.95 15.54
CA ILE A 703 37.00 14.26 14.98
C ILE A 703 37.08 15.31 16.09
N LYS A 704 36.13 15.30 17.04
CA LYS A 704 36.12 16.24 18.15
C LYS A 704 37.33 16.05 19.08
N GLN A 705 37.73 14.81 19.36
CA GLN A 705 38.91 14.53 20.18
C GLN A 705 40.20 15.03 19.52
N ILE A 706 40.33 14.87 18.20
CA ILE A 706 41.47 15.38 17.43
C ILE A 706 41.48 16.92 17.42
N ASP A 707 40.32 17.58 17.24
CA ASP A 707 40.21 19.04 17.31
C ASP A 707 40.62 19.58 18.69
N GLU A 708 40.08 19.01 19.77
CA GLU A 708 40.46 19.39 21.14
C GLU A 708 41.96 19.17 21.39
N ALA A 709 42.52 18.07 20.89
CA ALA A 709 43.94 17.78 21.00
C ALA A 709 44.80 18.77 20.20
N ALA A 710 44.41 19.10 18.97
CA ALA A 710 45.07 20.07 18.12
C ALA A 710 45.05 21.48 18.75
N GLN A 711 43.94 21.88 19.36
CA GLN A 711 43.85 23.16 20.09
C GLN A 711 44.78 23.20 21.31
N LYS A 712 44.92 22.09 22.05
CA LYS A 712 45.87 22.00 23.18
C LYS A 712 47.33 22.09 22.69
N VAL A 713 47.66 21.38 21.61
CA VAL A 713 48.98 21.46 20.95
C VAL A 713 49.27 22.87 20.46
N GLY A 714 48.28 23.55 19.85
CA GLY A 714 48.39 24.94 19.42
C GLY A 714 48.61 25.93 20.57
N LYS A 715 48.18 25.60 21.79
CA LYS A 715 48.47 26.35 23.03
C LYS A 715 49.82 26.00 23.66
N GLY A 716 50.61 25.13 23.04
CA GLY A 716 51.96 24.75 23.48
C GLY A 716 52.04 23.52 24.38
N ASP A 717 50.92 22.85 24.65
CA ASP A 717 50.90 21.58 25.38
C ASP A 717 51.22 20.42 24.43
N LEU A 718 52.46 19.93 24.50
CA LEU A 718 52.95 18.82 23.68
C LEU A 718 52.81 17.46 24.39
N ASN A 719 52.12 17.37 25.53
CA ASN A 719 51.88 16.10 26.24
C ASN A 719 50.52 15.48 25.91
N VAL A 720 49.88 15.96 24.85
CA VAL A 720 48.60 15.47 24.37
C VAL A 720 48.82 14.20 23.54
N LEU A 721 47.94 13.22 23.75
CA LEU A 721 47.93 11.96 23.01
C LEU A 721 46.48 11.61 22.66
N VAL A 722 46.22 11.39 21.38
CA VAL A 722 44.90 10.96 20.89
C VAL A 722 44.88 9.43 20.93
N PRO A 723 43.84 8.79 21.49
CA PRO A 723 43.75 7.32 21.48
C PRO A 723 43.74 6.78 20.04
N GLU A 724 44.30 5.59 19.82
CA GLU A 724 44.24 4.94 18.50
C GLU A 724 42.80 4.47 18.22
N MET A 725 42.14 5.11 17.25
CA MET A 725 40.72 4.91 16.97
C MET A 725 40.52 3.94 15.79
N GLY A 726 40.65 2.63 16.03
CA GLY A 726 40.43 1.61 15.01
C GLY A 726 41.50 1.57 13.90
N GLU A 727 41.25 0.80 12.84
CA GLU A 727 42.17 0.65 11.68
C GLU A 727 41.71 1.42 10.42
N ASP A 728 40.64 2.20 10.54
CA ASP A 728 40.08 2.99 9.46
C ASP A 728 40.86 4.31 9.24
N GLU A 729 40.31 5.23 8.45
CA GLU A 729 40.89 6.54 8.21
C GLU A 729 41.06 7.36 9.49
N MET A 730 40.20 7.17 10.51
CA MET A 730 40.28 7.91 11.78
C MET A 730 41.42 7.39 12.65
N GLY A 731 41.63 6.07 12.67
CA GLY A 731 42.79 5.46 13.32
C GLY A 731 44.10 5.94 12.71
N ARG A 732 44.17 5.94 11.37
CA ARG A 732 45.32 6.43 10.61
C ARG A 732 45.61 7.92 10.88
N LEU A 733 44.57 8.75 10.94
CA LEU A 733 44.70 10.18 11.27
C LEU A 733 45.20 10.39 12.70
N SER A 734 44.68 9.62 13.66
CA SER A 734 45.12 9.68 15.07
C SER A 734 46.59 9.30 15.21
N LYS A 735 47.04 8.24 14.51
CA LYS A 735 48.44 7.82 14.49
C LYS A 735 49.35 8.90 13.90
N THR A 736 49.02 9.42 12.71
CA THR A 736 49.79 10.50 12.07
C THR A 736 49.83 11.76 12.93
N PHE A 737 48.73 12.11 13.60
CA PHE A 737 48.67 13.24 14.53
C PHE A 737 49.61 13.03 15.73
N ASN A 738 49.58 11.84 16.35
CA ASN A 738 50.47 11.52 17.47
C ASN A 738 51.96 11.51 17.06
N GLU A 739 52.29 11.01 15.87
CA GLU A 739 53.65 11.05 15.31
C GLU A 739 54.13 12.50 15.11
N MET A 740 53.27 13.37 14.60
CA MET A 740 53.55 14.81 14.49
C MET A 740 53.80 15.45 15.86
N VAL A 741 52.94 15.20 16.85
CA VAL A 741 53.11 15.73 18.22
C VAL A 741 54.40 15.21 18.86
N LYS A 742 54.75 13.94 18.62
CA LYS A 742 56.03 13.35 19.05
C LYS A 742 57.21 14.10 18.42
N GLY A 743 57.18 14.34 17.11
CA GLY A 743 58.22 15.11 16.41
C GLY A 743 58.37 16.54 16.95
N LEU A 744 57.26 17.24 17.22
CA LEU A 744 57.28 18.57 17.84
C LEU A 744 57.89 18.55 19.25
N ARG A 745 57.58 17.52 20.04
CA ARG A 745 58.15 17.32 21.39
C ARG A 745 59.65 17.08 21.34
N GLU A 746 60.11 16.25 20.41
CA GLU A 746 61.53 15.98 20.17
C GLU A 746 62.26 17.25 19.72
N HIS A 747 61.68 18.02 18.79
CA HIS A 747 62.22 19.31 18.35
C HIS A 747 62.37 20.30 19.52
N LYS A 748 61.36 20.41 20.40
CA LYS A 748 61.45 21.25 21.60
C LYS A 748 62.55 20.81 22.57
N LYS A 749 62.84 19.51 22.68
CA LYS A 749 63.97 19.00 23.48
C LYS A 749 65.32 19.32 22.82
N MET A 750 65.41 19.21 21.49
CA MET A 750 66.64 19.55 20.74
C MET A 750 67.03 21.03 20.90
N GLN A 751 66.05 21.93 21.05
CA GLN A 751 66.32 23.36 21.30
C GLN A 751 67.19 23.61 22.55
N ALA A 752 67.16 22.72 23.56
CA ALA A 752 68.01 22.85 24.75
C ALA A 752 69.50 22.58 24.50
N TYR A 753 69.84 21.98 23.36
CA TYR A 753 71.22 21.61 22.97
C TYR A 753 71.81 22.53 21.91
N VAL A 754 71.06 23.54 21.46
CA VAL A 754 71.50 24.54 20.49
C VAL A 754 71.95 25.78 21.25
N SER A 755 73.16 26.28 20.98
CA SER A 755 73.69 27.47 21.64
C SER A 755 72.82 28.70 21.36
N ASP A 756 72.72 29.61 22.33
CA ASP A 756 71.91 30.84 22.19
C ASP A 756 72.39 31.71 21.03
N SER A 757 73.68 31.66 20.67
CA SER A 757 74.26 32.31 19.49
C SER A 757 73.57 31.89 18.18
N VAL A 758 73.23 30.61 18.02
CA VAL A 758 72.53 30.10 16.83
C VAL A 758 71.06 30.53 16.85
N ARG A 759 70.44 30.60 18.03
CA ARG A 759 69.03 31.01 18.18
C ARG A 759 68.82 32.48 17.84
N GLU A 760 69.70 33.36 18.30
CA GLU A 760 69.69 34.79 17.97
C GLU A 760 70.00 35.03 16.49
N ALA A 761 70.99 34.34 15.91
CA ALA A 761 71.29 34.44 14.48
C ALA A 761 70.10 34.02 13.60
N ILE A 762 69.34 32.98 14.00
CA ILE A 762 68.11 32.58 13.29
C ILE A 762 67.00 33.63 13.48
N GLN A 763 66.89 34.25 14.65
CA GLN A 763 65.88 35.30 14.92
C GLN A 763 66.18 36.60 14.17
N GLU A 764 67.42 37.09 14.16
CA GLU A 764 67.83 38.29 13.40
C GLU A 764 67.66 38.09 11.88
N ASN A 765 67.92 36.88 11.37
CA ASN A 765 67.71 36.51 9.97
C ASN A 765 66.24 36.51 9.55
N ASN A 766 65.30 36.22 10.45
CA ASN A 766 63.86 36.23 10.12
C ASN A 766 63.27 37.65 10.05
N SER A 767 63.92 38.64 10.68
CA SER A 767 63.51 40.06 10.63
C SER A 767 64.05 40.85 9.44
N SER A 768 65.00 40.29 8.67
CA SER A 768 65.55 40.91 7.46
C SER A 768 65.61 39.89 6.31
N ALA A 769 64.44 39.43 5.88
CA ALA A 769 64.30 38.65 4.66
C ALA A 769 64.72 39.51 3.46
N GLU A 770 65.61 38.94 2.64
CA GLU A 770 66.11 39.45 1.35
C GLU A 770 67.31 40.42 1.43
N SER A 771 68.51 39.89 1.76
CA SER A 771 69.80 40.21 1.09
C SER A 771 71.10 39.82 1.84
N ASN A 772 71.07 39.19 3.03
CA ASN A 772 72.31 38.97 3.82
C ASN A 772 72.74 37.51 4.09
N ASN A 773 72.17 36.53 3.38
CA ASN A 773 72.44 35.09 3.62
C ASN A 773 73.91 34.65 3.38
N GLU A 774 74.73 35.48 2.73
CA GLU A 774 76.16 35.21 2.51
C GLU A 774 77.08 35.75 3.62
N SER A 775 76.65 36.75 4.39
CA SER A 775 77.55 37.50 5.31
C SER A 775 77.92 36.76 6.59
N ILE A 776 77.06 35.87 7.10
CA ILE A 776 77.37 35.04 8.29
C ILE A 776 78.18 33.78 7.89
N ARG A 777 77.98 33.26 6.67
CA ARG A 777 78.72 32.11 6.13
C ARG A 777 80.18 32.43 5.80
N SER A 778 80.48 33.69 5.48
CA SER A 778 81.83 34.18 5.14
C SER A 778 82.61 34.74 6.34
N GLY A 779 81.97 34.86 7.50
CA GLY A 779 82.56 35.44 8.71
C GLY A 779 82.58 36.98 8.69
N LYS A 780 82.20 37.61 9.80
CA LYS A 780 82.17 39.06 9.97
C LYS A 780 83.22 39.51 10.97
N ASN A 781 84.11 40.42 10.56
CA ASN A 781 85.02 41.07 11.50
C ASN A 781 84.21 41.98 12.44
N ILE A 782 84.30 41.71 13.73
CA ILE A 782 83.66 42.48 14.80
C ILE A 782 84.71 42.86 15.83
N GLU A 783 84.52 43.99 16.49
CA GLU A 783 85.28 44.30 17.70
C GLU A 783 84.58 43.63 18.88
N ALA A 784 85.32 42.84 19.65
CA ALA A 784 84.76 42.09 20.76
C ALA A 784 85.73 42.03 21.94
N THR A 785 85.17 41.93 23.14
CA THR A 785 85.94 41.53 24.33
C THR A 785 85.72 40.06 24.60
N ILE A 786 86.82 39.31 24.70
CA ILE A 786 86.85 37.88 24.97
C ILE A 786 87.23 37.67 26.43
N LEU A 787 86.45 36.88 27.16
CA LEU A 787 86.74 36.45 28.52
C LEU A 787 86.95 34.94 28.51
N PHE A 788 88.08 34.49 29.03
CA PHE A 788 88.33 33.10 29.37
C PHE A 788 88.39 32.95 30.89
N SER A 789 87.70 31.95 31.41
CA SER A 789 87.78 31.55 32.81
C SER A 789 88.06 30.06 32.90
N ASP A 790 88.97 29.64 33.76
CA ASP A 790 89.29 28.21 33.94
C ASP A 790 89.45 27.82 35.41
N ILE A 791 89.14 26.58 35.77
CA ILE A 791 89.24 26.10 37.15
C ILE A 791 90.69 25.76 37.48
N ARG A 792 91.18 26.32 38.59
CA ARG A 792 92.55 26.07 39.05
C ARG A 792 92.69 24.65 39.59
N ASN A 793 93.75 23.99 39.13
CA ASN A 793 94.10 22.63 39.51
C ASN A 793 93.00 21.60 39.24
N PHE A 794 92.23 21.80 38.16
CA PHE A 794 91.11 20.92 37.83
C PHE A 794 91.53 19.48 37.59
N THR A 795 92.66 19.22 36.92
CA THR A 795 93.21 17.87 36.74
C THR A 795 93.40 17.15 38.09
N GLY A 796 94.03 17.82 39.07
CA GLY A 796 94.18 17.27 40.42
C GLY A 796 92.84 17.07 41.13
N ILE A 797 91.85 17.94 40.90
CA ILE A 797 90.48 17.77 41.40
C ILE A 797 89.83 16.52 40.79
N THR A 798 89.99 16.29 39.49
CA THR A 798 89.39 15.14 38.78
C THR A 798 90.02 13.80 39.17
N GLU A 799 91.32 13.78 39.48
CA GLU A 799 92.02 12.56 39.92
C GLU A 799 91.64 12.14 41.34
N GLN A 800 91.26 13.10 42.18
CA GLN A 800 90.99 12.88 43.62
C GLN A 800 89.51 12.71 43.95
N ASN A 801 88.60 12.87 42.97
CA ASN A 801 87.16 12.86 43.19
C ASN A 801 86.42 11.98 42.18
N SER A 802 85.30 11.39 42.60
CA SER A 802 84.44 10.62 41.71
C SER A 802 83.90 11.47 40.54
N PRO A 803 83.78 10.90 39.32
CA PRO A 803 83.24 11.60 38.16
C PRO A 803 81.89 12.31 38.41
N GLU A 804 80.98 11.72 39.19
CA GLU A 804 79.69 12.32 39.55
C GLU A 804 79.83 13.62 40.35
N LYS A 805 80.75 13.66 41.32
CA LYS A 805 81.04 14.87 42.12
C LYS A 805 81.67 15.96 41.28
N VAL A 806 82.52 15.60 40.32
CA VAL A 806 83.11 16.53 39.34
C VAL A 806 82.03 17.05 38.39
N PHE A 807 81.16 16.19 37.88
CA PHE A 807 80.05 16.56 36.99
C PHE A 807 79.09 17.53 37.67
N ASN A 808 78.70 17.26 38.93
CA ASN A 808 77.85 18.15 39.71
C ASN A 808 78.52 19.49 40.01
N LEU A 809 79.82 19.49 40.34
CA LEU A 809 80.61 20.72 40.49
C LEU A 809 80.59 21.54 39.20
N LEU A 810 80.87 20.92 38.05
CA LEU A 810 80.89 21.59 36.76
C LEU A 810 79.52 22.21 36.46
N ASN A 811 78.42 21.46 36.61
CA ASN A 811 77.08 22.00 36.36
C ASN A 811 76.71 23.13 37.34
N GLU A 812 77.09 23.03 38.61
CA GLU A 812 76.87 24.10 39.60
C GLU A 812 77.66 25.37 39.25
N PHE A 813 78.93 25.21 38.88
CA PHE A 813 79.79 26.31 38.47
C PHE A 813 79.31 26.96 37.17
N LEU A 814 79.17 26.17 36.10
CA LEU A 814 78.74 26.62 34.77
C LEU A 814 77.32 27.23 34.82
N GLY A 815 76.39 26.60 35.52
CA GLY A 815 75.02 27.10 35.70
C GLY A 815 74.93 28.37 36.55
N GLY A 816 75.93 28.67 37.37
CA GLY A 816 76.02 29.91 38.13
C GLY A 816 76.71 31.05 37.39
N VAL A 817 77.69 30.76 36.53
CA VAL A 817 78.43 31.79 35.77
C VAL A 817 77.73 32.22 34.48
N GLU A 818 76.99 31.32 33.80
CA GLU A 818 76.24 31.66 32.59
C GLU A 818 75.24 32.82 32.80
N PRO A 819 74.42 32.84 33.87
CA PRO A 819 73.50 33.94 34.11
C PRO A 819 74.21 35.26 34.37
N ILE A 820 75.39 35.22 34.99
CA ILE A 820 76.21 36.41 35.28
C ILE A 820 76.75 37.00 33.97
N ILE A 821 77.24 36.14 33.07
CA ILE A 821 77.72 36.56 31.74
C ILE A 821 76.58 37.21 30.96
N ARG A 822 75.40 36.57 30.91
CA ARG A 822 74.22 37.11 30.22
C ARG A 822 73.70 38.41 30.82
N MET A 823 73.64 38.52 32.14
CA MET A 823 73.17 39.72 32.83
C MET A 823 74.06 40.95 32.52
N ASN A 824 75.32 40.73 32.17
CA ASN A 824 76.25 41.77 31.74
C ASN A 824 76.40 41.81 30.21
N HIS A 825 75.37 41.41 29.45
CA HIS A 825 75.35 41.48 27.97
C HIS A 825 76.46 40.68 27.27
N GLY A 826 77.07 39.74 27.97
CA GLY A 826 77.97 38.75 27.38
C GLY A 826 77.21 37.51 26.95
N ARG A 827 77.82 36.75 26.04
CA ARG A 827 77.36 35.42 25.66
C ARG A 827 78.44 34.39 25.95
N VAL A 828 78.05 33.21 26.41
CA VAL A 828 78.95 32.06 26.44
C VAL A 828 79.09 31.58 24.99
N ASP A 829 80.32 31.57 24.48
CA ASP A 829 80.61 31.06 23.14
C ASP A 829 80.68 29.53 23.17
N LYS A 830 81.51 28.99 24.06
CA LYS A 830 81.61 27.55 24.32
C LYS A 830 82.19 27.23 25.69
N TYR A 831 81.89 26.02 26.15
CA TYR A 831 82.57 25.38 27.28
C TYR A 831 83.68 24.47 26.75
N ILE A 832 84.88 24.54 27.31
CA ILE A 832 86.04 23.73 26.93
C ILE A 832 86.53 23.01 28.18
N GLY A 833 85.99 21.82 28.45
CA GLY A 833 86.25 21.13 29.72
C GLY A 833 85.66 21.93 30.89
N ASP A 834 86.52 22.37 31.80
CA ASP A 834 86.21 23.25 32.93
C ASP A 834 86.33 24.75 32.62
N ALA A 835 86.83 25.08 31.42
CA ALA A 835 86.96 26.45 30.97
C ALA A 835 85.66 26.99 30.34
N VAL A 836 85.42 28.28 30.57
CA VAL A 836 84.33 29.07 29.97
C VAL A 836 84.93 30.14 29.08
N MET A 837 84.52 30.15 27.81
CA MET A 837 84.78 31.24 26.88
C MET A 837 83.52 32.07 26.70
N ALA A 838 83.61 33.37 26.98
CA ALA A 838 82.55 34.33 26.77
C ALA A 838 82.97 35.47 25.86
N VAL A 839 82.01 36.04 25.14
CA VAL A 839 82.20 37.09 24.14
C VAL A 839 81.23 38.23 24.41
N PHE A 840 81.73 39.46 24.33
CA PHE A 840 80.95 40.69 24.51
C PHE A 840 81.14 41.55 23.25
N HIS A 841 80.07 41.80 22.48
CA HIS A 841 80.15 42.52 21.19
C HIS A 841 78.94 43.41 20.80
N HIS A 842 77.80 43.35 21.53
CA HIS A 842 76.54 44.04 21.17
C HIS A 842 76.37 45.53 21.61
N THR A 843 77.46 46.27 21.86
CA THR A 843 77.53 47.61 22.48
C THR A 843 78.82 48.31 22.02
N SER A 844 79.23 49.45 22.58
CA SER A 844 80.56 50.01 22.21
C SER A 844 81.71 49.20 22.83
N PRO A 845 82.93 49.23 22.26
CA PRO A 845 84.08 48.46 22.77
C PRO A 845 84.42 48.73 24.24
N GLU A 846 84.29 49.98 24.68
CA GLU A 846 84.41 50.39 26.09
C GLU A 846 83.38 49.67 26.98
N HIS A 847 82.12 49.59 26.53
CA HIS A 847 81.06 48.91 27.27
C HIS A 847 81.27 47.39 27.29
N HIS A 848 81.79 46.78 26.23
CA HIS A 848 82.17 45.35 26.25
C HIS A 848 83.25 45.06 27.25
N ALA A 849 84.32 45.85 27.21
CA ALA A 849 85.47 45.71 28.09
C ALA A 849 85.03 45.87 29.56
N LEU A 850 84.23 46.90 29.85
CA LEU A 850 83.69 47.13 31.18
C LEU A 850 82.73 46.01 31.62
N SER A 851 81.90 45.50 30.72
CA SER A 851 80.97 44.40 30.99
C SER A 851 81.69 43.10 31.29
N ALA A 852 82.75 42.76 30.55
CA ALA A 852 83.58 41.59 30.83
C ALA A 852 84.27 41.69 32.20
N ILE A 853 84.73 42.89 32.57
CA ILE A 853 85.35 43.14 33.87
C ILE A 853 84.33 43.04 35.01
N LYS A 854 83.15 43.65 34.86
CA LYS A 854 82.04 43.52 35.82
C LYS A 854 81.62 42.06 35.98
N THR A 855 81.50 41.33 34.87
CA THR A 855 81.25 39.88 34.84
C THR A 855 82.30 39.14 35.67
N SER A 856 83.58 39.42 35.44
CA SER A 856 84.69 38.77 36.13
C SER A 856 84.64 38.98 37.64
N VAL A 857 84.37 40.21 38.08
CA VAL A 857 84.19 40.53 39.51
C VAL A 857 82.98 39.81 40.11
N MET A 858 81.86 39.75 39.37
CA MET A 858 80.66 39.03 39.80
C MET A 858 80.89 37.52 39.86
N MET A 859 81.63 36.93 38.91
CA MET A 859 82.03 35.52 38.93
C MET A 859 82.87 35.21 40.17
N MET A 860 83.83 36.08 40.53
CA MET A 860 84.62 35.90 41.76
C MET A 860 83.77 36.01 43.04
N LYS A 861 82.78 36.92 43.07
CA LYS A 861 81.82 37.03 44.20
C LYS A 861 80.93 35.79 44.30
N PHE A 862 80.39 35.33 43.18
CA PHE A 862 79.62 34.09 43.09
C PHE A 862 80.44 32.91 43.58
N LEU A 863 81.68 32.77 43.11
CA LEU A 863 82.58 31.71 43.50
C LEU A 863 82.87 31.71 45.01
N LYS A 864 83.09 32.89 45.60
CA LYS A 864 83.28 33.01 47.06
C LYS A 864 82.06 32.51 47.83
N LYS A 865 80.85 32.83 47.37
CA LYS A 865 79.59 32.35 47.96
C LYS A 865 79.43 30.84 47.76
N MET A 866 79.61 30.34 46.54
CA MET A 866 79.54 28.92 46.21
C MET A 866 80.51 28.10 47.07
N ASN A 867 81.78 28.51 47.16
CA ASN A 867 82.77 27.85 48.01
C ASN A 867 82.41 27.86 49.50
N SER A 868 81.75 28.91 49.99
CA SER A 868 81.28 28.94 51.39
C SER A 868 80.22 27.88 51.64
N PHE A 869 79.25 27.72 50.72
CA PHE A 869 78.24 26.67 50.81
C PHE A 869 78.84 25.27 50.65
N ARG A 870 79.73 25.08 49.66
CA ARG A 870 80.41 23.81 49.42
C ARG A 870 81.21 23.36 50.64
N LYS A 871 81.96 24.28 51.28
CA LYS A 871 82.67 24.00 52.53
C LYS A 871 81.71 23.56 53.66
N LYS A 872 80.54 24.20 53.80
CA LYS A 872 79.52 23.80 54.79
C LYS A 872 78.95 22.41 54.53
N GLN A 873 78.92 21.98 53.27
CA GLN A 873 78.43 20.65 52.85
C GLN A 873 79.55 19.59 52.81
N GLY A 874 80.76 19.91 53.28
CA GLY A 874 81.91 18.99 53.22
C GLY A 874 82.46 18.75 51.81
N LEU A 875 82.11 19.60 50.85
CA LEU A 875 82.59 19.55 49.46
C LEU A 875 83.82 20.44 49.27
N PHE A 876 84.70 20.04 48.35
CA PHE A 876 85.93 20.79 48.08
C PHE A 876 85.63 22.14 47.38
N PRO A 877 86.35 23.22 47.75
CA PRO A 877 86.26 24.51 47.09
C PRO A 877 87.07 24.52 45.80
N ILE A 878 86.76 25.45 44.88
CA ILE A 878 87.53 25.67 43.66
C ILE A 878 88.01 27.13 43.58
N ASN A 879 89.07 27.38 42.82
CA ASN A 879 89.47 28.73 42.44
C ASN A 879 89.41 28.83 40.92
N ILE A 880 89.25 30.05 40.38
CA ILE A 880 89.28 30.28 38.94
C ILE A 880 90.37 31.28 38.58
N GLY A 881 90.92 31.15 37.39
CA GLY A 881 91.65 32.22 36.71
C GLY A 881 90.76 32.90 35.69
N ILE A 882 90.93 34.20 35.46
CA ILE A 882 90.22 34.92 34.41
C ILE A 882 91.20 35.73 33.55
N GLY A 883 91.08 35.58 32.25
CA GLY A 883 91.83 36.31 31.22
C GLY A 883 90.89 37.06 30.30
N ILE A 884 91.17 38.32 30.02
CA ILE A 884 90.33 39.17 29.17
C ILE A 884 91.17 39.88 28.13
N SER A 885 90.71 39.87 26.87
CA SER A 885 91.34 40.66 25.82
C SER A 885 90.30 41.28 24.90
N THR A 886 90.58 42.49 24.41
CA THR A 886 89.68 43.24 23.52
C THR A 886 90.37 43.56 22.22
N GLY A 887 89.68 43.32 21.11
CA GLY A 887 90.10 43.74 19.78
C GLY A 887 89.27 43.07 18.68
N THR A 888 89.75 43.14 17.44
CA THR A 888 89.04 42.64 16.26
C THR A 888 89.12 41.11 16.18
N VAL A 889 87.96 40.45 16.06
CA VAL A 889 87.81 39.00 15.87
C VAL A 889 86.83 38.71 14.73
N LEU A 890 86.94 37.54 14.12
CA LEU A 890 86.03 37.07 13.07
C LEU A 890 84.91 36.23 13.70
N LEU A 891 83.65 36.68 13.61
CA LEU A 891 82.45 35.94 14.01
C LEU A 891 81.86 35.19 12.80
N GLY A 892 81.73 33.87 12.87
CA GLY A 892 81.14 33.10 11.75
C GLY A 892 80.86 31.63 12.07
N ASP A 893 80.22 30.96 11.12
CA ASP A 893 79.98 29.51 11.16
C ASP A 893 81.31 28.75 11.01
N VAL A 894 81.71 27.97 12.02
CA VAL A 894 82.91 27.14 11.96
C VAL A 894 82.52 25.67 12.10
N GLY A 895 82.90 24.82 11.15
CA GLY A 895 82.64 23.38 11.20
C GLY A 895 82.31 22.76 9.83
N SER A 896 81.82 21.53 9.86
CA SER A 896 81.43 20.77 8.66
C SER A 896 79.96 21.02 8.28
N ALA A 897 79.54 20.61 7.07
CA ALA A 897 78.15 20.77 6.63
C ALA A 897 77.10 20.14 7.58
N LYS A 898 77.48 19.12 8.37
CA LYS A 898 76.58 18.40 9.30
C LYS A 898 76.66 18.90 10.76
N ARG A 899 77.67 19.70 11.11
CA ARG A 899 77.88 20.23 12.46
C ARG A 899 78.66 21.53 12.38
N LYS A 900 78.00 22.63 12.76
CA LYS A 900 78.53 23.98 12.75
C LYS A 900 78.34 24.61 14.12
N ASP A 901 79.36 25.32 14.58
CA ASP A 901 79.28 26.17 15.75
C ASP A 901 79.48 27.63 15.30
N LEU A 902 78.53 28.51 15.62
CA LEU A 902 78.72 29.94 15.44
C LEU A 902 79.64 30.44 16.56
N THR A 903 80.85 30.86 16.21
CA THR A 903 81.92 31.18 17.17
C THR A 903 82.78 32.34 16.70
N VAL A 904 83.61 32.89 17.58
CA VAL A 904 84.63 33.89 17.22
C VAL A 904 86.02 33.26 17.11
N ILE A 905 86.78 33.66 16.09
CA ILE A 905 88.19 33.29 15.88
C ILE A 905 89.02 34.57 15.75
N GLY A 906 90.19 34.60 16.38
CA GLY A 906 91.15 35.70 16.21
C GLY A 906 92.27 35.65 17.24
N ASP A 907 93.30 36.47 17.03
CA ASP A 907 94.44 36.55 17.92
C ASP A 907 94.05 36.96 19.35
N GLU A 908 93.01 37.77 19.48
CA GLU A 908 92.49 38.21 20.79
C GLU A 908 91.85 37.07 21.60
N VAL A 909 91.25 36.08 20.92
CA VAL A 909 90.73 34.86 21.56
C VAL A 909 91.89 34.07 22.18
N ASN A 910 92.96 33.89 21.41
CA ASN A 910 94.18 33.21 21.88
C ASN A 910 94.87 33.99 22.99
N LEU A 911 94.90 35.32 22.90
CA LEU A 911 95.48 36.19 23.93
C LEU A 911 94.69 36.07 25.24
N ALA A 912 93.36 36.17 25.21
CA ALA A 912 92.52 36.02 26.40
C ALA A 912 92.73 34.67 27.11
N SER A 913 92.81 33.56 26.36
CA SER A 913 93.13 32.24 26.92
C SER A 913 94.53 32.21 27.58
N ARG A 914 95.53 32.83 26.96
CA ARG A 914 96.88 32.92 27.54
C ARG A 914 96.93 33.81 28.79
N LEU A 915 96.16 34.89 28.82
CA LEU A 915 96.02 35.78 29.98
C LEU A 915 95.35 35.06 31.15
N GLU A 916 94.35 34.22 30.88
CA GLU A 916 93.74 33.35 31.89
C GLU A 916 94.85 32.50 32.51
N SER A 917 95.66 31.83 31.70
CA SER A 917 96.74 30.96 32.17
C SER A 917 97.82 31.74 32.93
N ALA A 918 98.07 33.00 32.56
CA ALA A 918 98.97 33.91 33.28
C ALA A 918 98.41 34.34 34.64
N SER A 919 97.08 34.30 34.85
CA SER A 919 96.45 34.81 36.07
C SER A 919 96.84 34.07 37.34
N LYS A 920 97.43 32.86 37.23
CA LYS A 920 98.08 32.18 38.35
C LYS A 920 99.18 33.02 39.03
N LYS A 921 99.90 33.84 38.25
CA LYS A 921 100.99 34.73 38.70
C LYS A 921 100.49 36.05 39.31
N GLY A 922 99.20 36.37 39.18
CA GLY A 922 98.62 37.57 39.78
C GLY A 922 98.76 37.60 41.31
N ARG A 923 98.78 38.76 41.93
CA ARG A 923 98.89 38.95 43.39
C ARG A 923 97.57 39.37 44.04
N HIS A 924 96.61 39.84 43.24
CA HIS A 924 95.35 40.41 43.72
C HIS A 924 94.16 39.53 43.33
N SER A 925 93.40 39.94 42.32
CA SER A 925 92.11 39.33 41.96
C SER A 925 92.22 38.08 41.11
N LYS A 926 93.39 37.77 40.51
CA LYS A 926 93.53 36.74 39.47
C LYS A 926 92.67 37.00 38.22
N ILE A 927 92.28 38.25 37.99
CA ILE A 927 91.66 38.73 36.76
C ILE A 927 92.72 39.53 36.01
N ILE A 928 93.23 38.95 34.92
CA ILE A 928 94.23 39.59 34.05
C ILE A 928 93.57 40.04 32.77
N PHE A 929 93.98 41.21 32.28
CA PHE A 929 93.57 41.71 30.98
C PHE A 929 94.70 42.38 30.21
N SER A 930 94.56 42.43 28.89
CA SER A 930 95.55 43.02 27.99
C SER A 930 95.60 44.55 28.11
N VAL A 931 96.67 45.16 27.60
CA VAL A 931 96.77 46.61 27.46
C VAL A 931 95.65 47.22 26.62
N SER A 932 95.14 46.51 25.59
CA SER A 932 94.02 47.00 24.78
C SER A 932 92.75 47.10 25.61
N THR A 933 92.44 46.09 26.43
CA THR A 933 91.34 46.15 27.39
C THR A 933 91.58 47.25 28.44
N TYR A 934 92.78 47.38 29.00
CA TYR A 934 93.10 48.41 29.99
C TYR A 934 92.87 49.83 29.47
N ASN A 935 93.33 50.13 28.26
CA ASN A 935 93.18 51.46 27.66
C ASN A 935 91.71 51.88 27.52
N LEU A 936 90.81 50.92 27.30
CA LEU A 936 89.36 51.16 27.22
C LEU A 936 88.72 51.40 28.60
N ILE A 937 89.31 50.91 29.69
CA ILE A 937 88.65 50.90 31.01
C ILE A 937 89.44 51.59 32.14
N LYS A 938 90.62 52.17 31.85
CA LYS A 938 91.54 52.74 32.85
C LYS A 938 90.88 53.74 33.83
N ASP A 939 89.83 54.42 33.38
CA ASP A 939 89.10 55.41 34.18
C ASP A 939 88.11 54.76 35.17
N TYR A 940 87.80 53.47 34.98
CA TYR A 940 86.84 52.70 35.78
C TYR A 940 87.49 51.68 36.72
N VAL A 941 88.78 51.38 36.56
CA VAL A 941 89.48 50.34 37.32
C VAL A 941 90.77 50.85 37.95
N ASN A 942 91.14 50.25 39.09
CA ASN A 942 92.50 50.29 39.61
C ASN A 942 93.18 48.97 39.21
N ALA A 943 94.28 49.05 38.46
CA ALA A 943 94.98 47.89 37.93
C ALA A 943 96.49 48.00 38.13
N GLU A 944 97.14 46.88 38.42
CA GLU A 944 98.60 46.79 38.54
C GLU A 944 99.19 46.20 37.27
N LYS A 945 100.17 46.88 36.68
CA LYS A 945 100.94 46.35 35.56
C LYS A 945 101.81 45.20 36.06
N MET A 946 101.66 44.01 35.47
CA MET A 946 102.41 42.85 35.94
C MET A 946 103.85 42.83 35.39
N PRO A 947 104.84 42.38 36.19
CA PRO A 947 106.21 42.22 35.73
C PRO A 947 106.31 41.05 34.74
N PHE A 948 107.00 41.31 33.61
CA PHE A 948 107.36 40.40 32.51
C PHE A 948 106.81 38.95 32.61
N SER A 949 105.83 38.63 31.78
CA SER A 949 105.56 37.24 31.43
C SER A 949 105.84 37.04 29.95
N GLU A 950 106.85 36.24 29.60
CA GLU A 950 106.92 35.66 28.26
C GLU A 950 105.63 34.90 28.00
N ILE A 951 104.76 35.48 27.18
CA ILE A 951 103.59 34.79 26.67
C ILE A 951 104.11 33.94 25.51
N ARG A 952 104.25 32.63 25.73
CA ARG A 952 104.77 31.68 24.76
C ARG A 952 104.06 31.85 23.40
N GLY A 953 104.82 32.16 22.33
CA GLY A 953 104.32 32.26 20.96
C GLY A 953 103.87 33.65 20.47
N LYS A 954 104.52 34.75 20.90
CA LYS A 954 104.53 36.05 20.20
C LYS A 954 105.97 36.61 20.20
N GLU A 955 106.40 37.24 19.11
CA GLU A 955 107.73 37.85 19.00
C GLU A 955 107.87 39.20 19.75
N GLN A 956 106.75 39.82 20.16
CA GLN A 956 106.73 41.07 20.92
C GLN A 956 106.09 40.89 22.32
N SER A 957 106.75 41.45 23.33
CA SER A 957 106.25 41.52 24.71
C SER A 957 105.00 42.41 24.79
N ILE A 958 103.88 41.85 25.25
CA ILE A 958 102.62 42.60 25.46
C ILE A 958 102.49 42.98 26.93
N GLU A 959 102.11 44.22 27.20
CA GLU A 959 101.80 44.67 28.55
C GLU A 959 100.47 44.09 29.03
N ILE A 960 100.46 43.55 30.26
CA ILE A 960 99.29 42.94 30.88
C ILE A 960 99.06 43.54 32.27
N TYR A 961 97.80 43.62 32.66
CA TYR A 961 97.34 44.27 33.88
C TYR A 961 96.50 43.30 34.71
N GLU A 962 96.70 43.31 36.03
CA GLU A 962 95.83 42.60 36.96
C GLU A 962 94.87 43.59 37.63
N LEU A 963 93.59 43.23 37.72
CA LEU A 963 92.60 44.03 38.44
C LEU A 963 92.92 44.05 39.95
N VAL A 964 93.04 45.23 40.54
CA VAL A 964 93.13 45.42 42.00
C VAL A 964 91.74 45.66 42.57
N SER A 965 91.02 46.64 42.02
CA SER A 965 89.64 46.96 42.41
C SER A 965 88.91 47.71 41.29
N LEU A 966 87.58 47.73 41.34
CA LEU A 966 86.80 48.71 40.59
C LEU A 966 86.92 50.07 41.30
N LYS A 967 86.95 51.18 40.54
CA LYS A 967 86.78 52.52 41.11
C LYS A 967 85.31 52.69 41.49
N ASN A 968 85.03 53.34 42.63
CA ASN A 968 83.66 53.67 43.00
C ASN A 968 83.09 54.61 41.93
N MET A 969 82.17 54.11 41.11
CA MET A 969 81.31 54.93 40.29
C MET A 969 80.13 55.32 41.17
N ASN A 970 79.96 56.62 41.44
CA ASN A 970 78.69 57.13 41.96
C ASN A 970 77.60 57.01 40.90
#